data_AF-A0A916RQI2-F1
#
_entry.id   AF-A0A916RQI2-F1
#
_cell.length_a   1.000
_cell.length_b   1.000
_cell.length_c   1.000
_cell.angle_alpha   90.00
_cell.angle_beta   90.00
_cell.angle_gamma   90.00
#
_symmetry.space_group_name_H-M   'P 1'
#
loop_
_entity.id
_entity.type
_entity.pdbx_description
1 polymer ?
#
loop_
_entity_poly.entity_id
_entity_poly.type
_entity_poly.pdbx_seq_one_letter_code
_entity_poly.pdbx_strand_id
1 'polypeptide(L)'
;MKIRLFMALLLLISVFHFSPLIVGATSSGEEETEEPVEEQDQESEEPVEALNQLKVAKAEDYSELQSNLVTLGFLTEDGVTGSLDNQTKEALRNFQQYYGLTVTGLVDEATTAKIDEILASPFQDGKRDSETIILKEYLVILGYATFENPTNYYGSQTAAAVRAFQSDEGLAVSGIIEPVTKARLVELATGPLQKGMYRDDAVQFKLDLEKLGFINWKNIPNNYFGPSTERAVIKLQKYYGIQQSGKADQDTLDTIADVLASPFQNGKNHKETVTLKEHLTLLDFANFNNPTTFFGSQTEAAVKAFQKDRGLPVSGIIEPITKAELIDLATKPLENGMRRNDAIELKKNLEKLGFVNWKNTPNNFYGPSTASAVMELQKYYSVYGLTPSGKADQKTLDAIANVLAQPLQNGNRHEDVVVLKEILTLLDYANFENPTTFFGPQTEAAVKAFQRDQSLPVSGIVEIVTELRMSELATKPLENGMRRNDAIEFKENLEKLGFVSWKNTPTNFYGPSTEQAVIKLQKYYGLPQTGKGDEATINKMEEVLASPYQKGKSNEGSIIIKQQLVDLGYLDLKNPTPLYGSQTEKAVKAFQRDYDLVVSGIAEEVTLTKLDEVLSNSLKVGDKGSAVIELKEQMNRLGFPINNTTNTFGVETEKAVNNFQKHYGLIASGVVNPKTVNKIESILASPFQYGVTHEDSIQLKKYLEKLGYVNWKNEPNGYYGRSTENAVKRFQEDNGLPVSGIIDEITLELLVEMASVKELFLTTEYNLTLQKALDIQMKVKPQSDQYYSGYVSNTYLKLYDGGSITGYSVNLRKSPYLLSNNIYGSVVGGTTFKVLDDNVEGDMVSHSKRWFKIEYQGEILYVHSSLANANIKLGETTARVNVRSGQGTSYHIYETVDKGTVFTVSSVGNNWHKVKLTYKWRNATSADTKKYLDPRSYVDDVNQKYQFLDLRYFTGAPASELDKLLEGAGKLEGKGAVFREAARLANINEIYLVSHAMLETGRGKSPLSDGSIKHNGKSVYNFFGIGANDHCAKECGTQRAIEEGWFTVDDAIIGGAQFAGEKYIHVGQHTLYNMRWNPLNMEERGKAEHQYATDIGWAYKQVYNYQRIYEKGNYNLIFDVPVYK
;
A
#
# COMPACT_ATOMS: atom_id res chain seq x y z
N MET A 1 14.94 -25.33 18.43
CA MET A 1 15.38 -26.53 17.67
C MET A 1 14.26 -27.31 16.99
N LYS A 2 13.25 -27.89 17.69
CA LYS A 2 12.23 -28.79 17.12
C LYS A 2 11.60 -28.34 15.78
N ILE A 3 11.09 -27.10 15.71
CA ILE A 3 10.44 -26.53 14.50
C ILE A 3 11.38 -26.58 13.28
N ARG A 4 12.67 -26.25 13.43
CA ARG A 4 13.66 -26.33 12.33
C ARG A 4 13.85 -27.76 11.81
N LEU A 5 13.82 -28.76 12.70
CA LEU A 5 13.97 -30.17 12.32
C LEU A 5 12.77 -30.69 11.52
N PHE A 6 11.56 -30.25 11.87
CA PHE A 6 10.33 -30.60 11.15
C PHE A 6 10.23 -29.90 9.79
N MET A 7 10.55 -28.60 9.73
CA MET A 7 10.52 -27.83 8.47
C MET A 7 11.58 -28.26 7.45
N ALA A 8 12.75 -28.73 7.90
CA ALA A 8 13.74 -29.33 7.01
C ALA A 8 13.22 -30.58 6.29
N LEU A 9 12.26 -31.30 6.89
CA LEU A 9 11.62 -32.48 6.28
C LEU A 9 10.56 -32.08 5.25
N LEU A 10 9.74 -31.05 5.53
CA LEU A 10 8.73 -30.51 4.60
C LEU A 10 9.35 -29.91 3.33
N LEU A 11 10.49 -29.22 3.45
CA LEU A 11 11.25 -28.70 2.30
C LEU A 11 11.87 -29.81 1.43
N LEU A 12 12.05 -31.03 1.96
CA LEU A 12 12.48 -32.20 1.18
C LEU A 12 11.30 -32.92 0.49
N ILE A 13 10.13 -32.93 1.11
CA ILE A 13 8.93 -33.59 0.57
C ILE A 13 8.35 -32.80 -0.62
N SER A 14 8.36 -31.47 -0.57
CA SER A 14 7.79 -30.59 -1.59
C SER A 14 8.55 -30.56 -2.93
N VAL A 15 9.75 -31.13 -3.02
CA VAL A 15 10.53 -31.24 -4.27
C VAL A 15 10.05 -32.39 -5.17
N PHE A 16 9.27 -33.35 -4.63
CA PHE A 16 8.69 -34.44 -5.39
C PHE A 16 7.16 -34.38 -5.37
N HIS A 17 6.56 -33.74 -6.37
CA HIS A 17 5.42 -34.24 -7.18
C HIS A 17 5.13 -33.25 -8.33
N PHE A 18 4.51 -33.74 -9.41
CA PHE A 18 4.26 -33.07 -10.71
C PHE A 18 5.47 -32.93 -11.67
N SER A 19 5.64 -33.98 -12.48
CA SER A 19 6.22 -33.88 -13.83
C SER A 19 5.22 -34.48 -14.83
N PRO A 20 4.74 -33.74 -15.84
CA PRO A 20 4.03 -34.34 -16.96
C PRO A 20 5.05 -35.00 -17.91
N LEU A 21 4.81 -36.26 -18.30
CA LEU A 21 5.60 -36.87 -19.37
C LEU A 21 5.32 -36.14 -20.70
N ILE A 22 6.39 -35.79 -21.41
CA ILE A 22 6.33 -35.47 -22.85
C ILE A 22 6.74 -36.74 -23.61
N VAL A 23 5.86 -37.21 -24.49
CA VAL A 23 6.18 -38.20 -25.53
C VAL A 23 5.62 -37.66 -26.83
N GLY A 24 6.42 -37.69 -27.91
CA GLY A 24 6.00 -37.26 -29.23
C GLY A 24 6.76 -37.99 -30.33
N ALA A 25 6.01 -38.39 -31.37
CA ALA A 25 6.43 -38.93 -32.66
C ALA A 25 5.20 -38.76 -33.58
N THR A 26 5.19 -37.93 -34.62
CA THR A 26 5.72 -38.15 -35.99
C THR A 26 5.01 -39.31 -36.75
N SER A 27 4.70 -39.22 -38.05
CA SER A 27 5.16 -38.30 -39.12
C SER A 27 4.12 -38.09 -40.25
N SER A 28 4.50 -37.24 -41.24
CA SER A 28 4.17 -37.27 -42.69
C SER A 28 2.72 -37.08 -43.16
N GLY A 29 2.47 -36.35 -44.27
CA GLY A 29 3.40 -35.59 -45.14
C GLY A 29 2.73 -35.02 -46.41
N GLU A 30 3.47 -34.17 -47.14
CA GLU A 30 3.18 -33.57 -48.49
C GLU A 30 1.88 -32.70 -48.58
N GLU A 31 1.85 -31.49 -49.16
CA GLU A 31 2.15 -30.99 -50.54
C GLU A 31 1.08 -31.46 -51.56
N GLU A 32 0.61 -30.67 -52.55
CA GLU A 32 1.23 -29.54 -53.29
C GLU A 32 0.19 -28.44 -53.71
N THR A 33 0.44 -27.63 -54.75
CA THR A 33 -0.28 -26.35 -55.06
C THR A 33 -0.60 -26.10 -56.57
N GLU A 34 -1.35 -25.02 -56.85
CA GLU A 34 -1.47 -24.25 -58.13
C GLU A 34 -2.53 -24.63 -59.21
N GLU A 35 -2.81 -23.65 -60.08
CA GLU A 35 -3.73 -23.59 -61.25
C GLU A 35 -2.88 -23.41 -62.56
N PRO A 36 -3.37 -22.90 -63.73
CA PRO A 36 -4.53 -23.20 -64.60
C PRO A 36 -4.13 -23.49 -66.11
N VAL A 37 -5.09 -23.36 -67.07
CA VAL A 37 -4.94 -22.93 -68.51
C VAL A 37 -4.98 -23.99 -69.67
N GLU A 38 -5.91 -23.76 -70.65
CA GLU A 38 -6.03 -24.04 -72.13
C GLU A 38 -5.49 -25.37 -72.78
N GLU A 39 -5.92 -25.93 -73.93
CA GLU A 39 -6.93 -25.64 -75.00
C GLU A 39 -7.54 -27.02 -75.54
N GLN A 40 -7.99 -27.41 -76.76
CA GLN A 40 -8.12 -26.90 -78.16
C GLN A 40 -9.14 -27.77 -79.01
N ASP A 41 -9.43 -27.35 -80.27
CA ASP A 41 -9.90 -28.01 -81.55
C ASP A 41 -9.92 -29.57 -81.72
N GLN A 42 -10.56 -30.28 -82.70
CA GLN A 42 -11.29 -30.09 -84.02
C GLN A 42 -11.99 -31.48 -84.39
N GLU A 43 -12.74 -31.84 -85.47
CA GLU A 43 -13.52 -31.29 -86.63
C GLU A 43 -14.39 -32.44 -87.29
N SER A 44 -15.03 -32.23 -88.46
CA SER A 44 -15.54 -33.21 -89.50
C SER A 44 -16.91 -33.94 -89.33
N GLU A 45 -17.67 -34.34 -90.38
CA GLU A 45 -18.05 -33.70 -91.69
C GLU A 45 -19.26 -34.43 -92.40
N GLU A 46 -20.01 -33.68 -93.25
CA GLU A 46 -20.83 -33.97 -94.49
C GLU A 46 -21.18 -35.43 -94.98
N PRO A 47 -22.32 -35.70 -95.71
CA PRO A 47 -22.48 -35.29 -97.14
C PRO A 47 -23.89 -35.08 -97.81
N VAL A 48 -24.05 -33.96 -98.54
CA VAL A 48 -24.34 -33.80 -100.02
C VAL A 48 -25.54 -34.48 -100.79
N GLU A 49 -26.41 -33.65 -101.41
CA GLU A 49 -27.22 -33.73 -102.70
C GLU A 49 -28.10 -34.97 -103.09
N ALA A 50 -29.11 -34.94 -104.01
CA ALA A 50 -30.00 -33.96 -104.70
C ALA A 50 -31.19 -34.75 -105.39
N LEU A 51 -32.34 -34.21 -105.87
CA LEU A 51 -32.57 -33.56 -107.20
C LEU A 51 -34.07 -33.22 -107.48
N ASN A 52 -34.36 -31.95 -107.85
CA ASN A 52 -35.18 -31.49 -109.01
C ASN A 52 -36.73 -31.68 -109.18
N GLN A 53 -37.36 -30.62 -109.75
CA GLN A 53 -38.60 -30.51 -110.56
C GLN A 53 -40.03 -30.20 -109.97
N LEU A 54 -40.47 -28.97 -110.28
CA LEU A 54 -41.78 -28.57 -110.87
C LEU A 54 -43.14 -28.82 -110.14
N LYS A 55 -43.76 -27.71 -109.69
CA LYS A 55 -44.92 -27.08 -110.40
C LYS A 55 -45.31 -25.69 -109.86
N VAL A 56 -46.16 -24.97 -110.63
CA VAL A 56 -46.70 -23.64 -110.28
C VAL A 56 -48.23 -23.67 -110.29
N ALA A 57 -48.84 -23.37 -109.15
CA ALA A 57 -50.23 -22.98 -108.90
C ALA A 57 -50.30 -22.58 -107.41
N LYS A 58 -51.08 -21.59 -106.94
CA LYS A 58 -51.96 -20.61 -107.59
C LYS A 58 -51.85 -19.28 -106.82
N ALA A 59 -52.54 -18.24 -107.27
CA ALA A 59 -52.84 -17.10 -106.38
C ALA A 59 -53.97 -17.53 -105.43
N GLU A 60 -53.62 -17.75 -104.17
CA GLU A 60 -54.55 -17.97 -103.06
C GLU A 60 -54.71 -16.68 -102.26
N ASP A 61 -55.83 -16.55 -101.54
CA ASP A 61 -56.17 -15.31 -100.84
C ASP A 61 -55.38 -15.22 -99.53
N TYR A 62 -54.30 -14.42 -99.54
CA TYR A 62 -53.47 -14.20 -98.36
C TYR A 62 -54.25 -13.62 -97.16
N SER A 63 -55.48 -13.13 -97.35
CA SER A 63 -56.36 -12.70 -96.26
C SER A 63 -56.65 -13.83 -95.26
N GLU A 64 -56.78 -15.09 -95.72
CA GLU A 64 -57.01 -16.24 -94.82
C GLU A 64 -55.74 -16.55 -93.99
N LEU A 65 -54.57 -16.57 -94.63
CA LEU A 65 -53.29 -16.71 -93.95
C LEU A 65 -53.03 -15.59 -92.94
N GLN A 66 -53.31 -14.33 -93.33
CA GLN A 66 -53.16 -13.17 -92.45
C GLN A 66 -54.14 -13.24 -91.28
N SER A 67 -55.41 -13.58 -91.51
CA SER A 67 -56.41 -13.80 -90.45
C SER A 67 -56.01 -14.92 -89.50
N ASN A 68 -55.37 -15.98 -90.00
CA ASN A 68 -54.81 -17.06 -89.19
C ASN A 68 -53.62 -16.57 -88.35
N LEU A 69 -52.67 -15.82 -88.92
CA LEU A 69 -51.56 -15.22 -88.19
C LEU A 69 -52.01 -14.19 -87.14
N VAL A 70 -53.09 -13.44 -87.39
CA VAL A 70 -53.74 -12.56 -86.40
C VAL A 70 -54.35 -13.39 -85.27
N THR A 71 -55.10 -14.44 -85.59
CA THR A 71 -55.71 -15.36 -84.60
C THR A 71 -54.66 -16.03 -83.71
N LEU A 72 -53.47 -16.31 -84.28
CA LEU A 72 -52.32 -16.91 -83.60
C LEU A 72 -51.45 -15.88 -82.83
N GLY A 73 -51.73 -14.58 -82.95
CA GLY A 73 -51.00 -13.52 -82.22
C GLY A 73 -49.67 -13.09 -82.84
N PHE A 74 -49.41 -13.45 -84.11
CA PHE A 74 -48.16 -13.10 -84.83
C PHE A 74 -48.31 -11.91 -85.79
N LEU A 75 -49.54 -11.48 -86.07
CA LEU A 75 -49.88 -10.32 -86.90
C LEU A 75 -50.99 -9.51 -86.20
N THR A 76 -51.14 -8.23 -86.53
CA THR A 76 -52.21 -7.35 -86.01
C THR A 76 -53.34 -7.18 -87.04
N GLU A 77 -54.56 -6.83 -86.61
CA GLU A 77 -55.74 -6.72 -87.49
C GLU A 77 -55.54 -5.72 -88.66
N ASP A 78 -54.72 -4.68 -88.46
CA ASP A 78 -54.36 -3.70 -89.50
C ASP A 78 -53.33 -4.22 -90.53
N GLY A 79 -52.72 -5.39 -90.27
CA GLY A 79 -51.82 -6.09 -91.18
C GLY A 79 -52.51 -7.01 -92.19
N VAL A 80 -53.85 -7.12 -92.19
CA VAL A 80 -54.61 -7.96 -93.14
C VAL A 80 -54.79 -7.23 -94.47
N THR A 81 -53.77 -7.26 -95.33
CA THR A 81 -53.72 -6.53 -96.62
C THR A 81 -54.22 -7.32 -97.84
N GLY A 82 -54.50 -8.62 -97.68
CA GLY A 82 -54.78 -9.55 -98.80
C GLY A 82 -53.55 -9.86 -99.67
N SER A 83 -52.33 -9.53 -99.20
CA SER A 83 -51.10 -9.64 -99.99
C SER A 83 -49.89 -10.06 -99.14
N LEU A 84 -48.95 -10.80 -99.73
CA LEU A 84 -47.72 -11.22 -99.04
C LEU A 84 -46.68 -10.08 -98.96
N ASP A 85 -47.02 -9.05 -98.19
CA ASP A 85 -46.20 -7.89 -97.87
C ASP A 85 -45.07 -8.21 -96.87
N ASN A 86 -44.34 -7.18 -96.42
CA ASN A 86 -43.22 -7.37 -95.49
C ASN A 86 -43.67 -7.68 -94.07
N GLN A 87 -44.79 -7.12 -93.59
CA GLN A 87 -45.32 -7.40 -92.25
C GLN A 87 -45.79 -8.86 -92.15
N THR A 88 -46.43 -9.38 -93.19
CA THR A 88 -46.85 -10.77 -93.30
C THR A 88 -45.66 -11.72 -93.36
N LYS A 89 -44.60 -11.38 -94.10
CA LYS A 89 -43.34 -12.15 -94.12
C LYS A 89 -42.61 -12.12 -92.77
N GLU A 90 -42.70 -11.02 -92.03
CA GLU A 90 -42.11 -10.89 -90.69
C GLU A 90 -42.90 -11.68 -89.65
N ALA A 91 -44.24 -11.60 -89.67
CA ALA A 91 -45.13 -12.45 -88.90
C ALA A 91 -44.87 -13.95 -89.15
N LEU A 92 -44.69 -14.36 -90.42
CA LEU A 92 -44.31 -15.73 -90.79
C LEU A 92 -42.95 -16.13 -90.23
N ARG A 93 -41.93 -15.24 -90.27
CA ARG A 93 -40.63 -15.54 -89.65
C ARG A 93 -40.73 -15.68 -88.14
N ASN A 94 -41.48 -14.80 -87.48
CA ASN A 94 -41.69 -14.85 -86.04
C ASN A 94 -42.43 -16.14 -85.63
N PHE A 95 -43.45 -16.54 -86.39
CA PHE A 95 -44.16 -17.81 -86.22
C PHE A 95 -43.22 -19.01 -86.40
N GLN A 96 -42.46 -19.04 -87.50
CA GLN A 96 -41.49 -20.10 -87.79
C GLN A 96 -40.42 -20.20 -86.69
N GLN A 97 -39.85 -19.06 -86.28
CA GLN A 97 -38.83 -19.01 -85.23
C GLN A 97 -39.36 -19.47 -83.87
N TYR A 98 -40.57 -19.05 -83.49
CA TYR A 98 -41.20 -19.44 -82.21
C TYR A 98 -41.50 -20.95 -82.15
N TYR A 99 -41.96 -21.55 -83.25
CA TYR A 99 -42.24 -23.00 -83.33
C TYR A 99 -41.07 -23.87 -83.83
N GLY A 100 -39.87 -23.30 -83.98
CA GLY A 100 -38.65 -24.05 -84.36
C GLY A 100 -38.63 -24.57 -85.82
N LEU A 101 -39.40 -23.94 -86.71
CA LEU A 101 -39.47 -24.25 -88.13
C LEU A 101 -38.38 -23.52 -88.93
N THR A 102 -38.19 -23.91 -90.19
CA THR A 102 -37.29 -23.22 -91.13
C THR A 102 -37.75 -21.78 -91.37
N VAL A 103 -36.97 -20.80 -90.90
CA VAL A 103 -37.31 -19.37 -90.92
C VAL A 103 -37.14 -18.77 -92.33
N THR A 104 -38.12 -19.00 -93.21
CA THR A 104 -38.13 -18.51 -94.60
C THR A 104 -38.87 -17.16 -94.73
N GLY A 105 -39.91 -16.94 -93.92
CA GLY A 105 -40.90 -15.89 -94.15
C GLY A 105 -41.87 -16.19 -95.30
N LEU A 106 -41.93 -17.46 -95.74
CA LEU A 106 -42.85 -17.99 -96.73
C LEU A 106 -43.63 -19.16 -96.10
N VAL A 107 -44.80 -19.48 -96.63
CA VAL A 107 -45.55 -20.67 -96.19
C VAL A 107 -45.06 -21.89 -96.97
N ASP A 108 -44.54 -22.87 -96.25
CA ASP A 108 -44.29 -24.24 -96.72
C ASP A 108 -45.26 -25.23 -96.06
N GLU A 109 -45.15 -26.51 -96.41
CA GLU A 109 -46.04 -27.58 -95.90
C GLU A 109 -45.93 -27.72 -94.36
N ALA A 110 -44.73 -27.57 -93.79
CA ALA A 110 -44.51 -27.61 -92.35
C ALA A 110 -45.11 -26.39 -91.63
N THR A 111 -44.99 -25.19 -92.22
CA THR A 111 -45.60 -23.96 -91.72
C THR A 111 -47.12 -24.03 -91.77
N THR A 112 -47.68 -24.55 -92.87
CA THR A 112 -49.14 -24.77 -93.02
C THR A 112 -49.63 -25.77 -91.98
N ALA A 113 -49.01 -26.95 -91.91
CA ALA A 113 -49.37 -27.99 -90.95
C ALA A 113 -49.28 -27.50 -89.49
N LYS A 114 -48.34 -26.60 -89.17
CA LYS A 114 -48.22 -26.04 -87.82
C LYS A 114 -49.26 -24.97 -87.51
N ILE A 115 -49.62 -24.12 -88.48
CA ILE A 115 -50.76 -23.19 -88.38
C ILE A 115 -52.05 -23.99 -88.14
N ASP A 116 -52.28 -25.03 -88.95
CA ASP A 116 -53.44 -25.91 -88.85
C ASP A 116 -53.47 -26.72 -87.54
N GLU A 117 -52.33 -27.22 -87.06
CA GLU A 117 -52.22 -27.91 -85.76
C GLU A 117 -52.74 -27.05 -84.60
N ILE A 118 -52.35 -25.77 -84.58
CA ILE A 118 -52.72 -24.85 -83.50
C ILE A 118 -54.18 -24.41 -83.65
N LEU A 119 -54.62 -24.09 -84.86
CA LEU A 119 -56.03 -23.74 -85.15
C LEU A 119 -56.99 -24.93 -85.03
N ALA A 120 -56.49 -26.16 -85.06
CA ALA A 120 -57.24 -27.38 -84.74
C ALA A 120 -57.32 -27.66 -83.22
N SER A 121 -56.61 -26.92 -82.36
CA SER A 121 -56.62 -27.13 -80.91
C SER A 121 -58.05 -27.10 -80.35
N PRO A 122 -58.47 -28.08 -79.54
CA PRO A 122 -59.79 -28.07 -78.91
C PRO A 122 -59.91 -26.99 -77.80
N PHE A 123 -58.81 -26.30 -77.47
CA PHE A 123 -58.71 -25.34 -76.37
C PHE A 123 -58.64 -23.89 -76.88
N GLN A 124 -59.67 -23.47 -77.61
CA GLN A 124 -59.86 -22.13 -78.17
C GLN A 124 -61.32 -21.68 -78.01
N ASP A 125 -61.60 -20.38 -78.17
CA ASP A 125 -62.95 -19.83 -77.98
C ASP A 125 -64.02 -20.53 -78.84
N GLY A 126 -65.19 -20.75 -78.26
CA GLY A 126 -66.33 -21.46 -78.86
C GLY A 126 -66.27 -23.00 -78.82
N LYS A 127 -65.14 -23.63 -78.47
CA LYS A 127 -65.01 -25.10 -78.45
C LYS A 127 -65.45 -25.73 -77.13
N ARG A 128 -65.51 -27.08 -77.09
CA ARG A 128 -65.76 -27.87 -75.90
C ARG A 128 -64.83 -29.07 -75.82
N ASP A 129 -64.18 -29.25 -74.68
CA ASP A 129 -63.35 -30.42 -74.37
C ASP A 129 -63.32 -30.70 -72.86
N SER A 130 -63.28 -31.97 -72.46
CA SER A 130 -63.18 -32.40 -71.05
C SER A 130 -61.98 -31.80 -70.30
N GLU A 131 -60.80 -31.73 -70.92
CA GLU A 131 -59.59 -31.16 -70.29
C GLU A 131 -59.69 -29.64 -70.10
N THR A 132 -60.64 -28.95 -70.75
CA THR A 132 -60.89 -27.51 -70.53
C THR A 132 -61.20 -27.22 -69.06
N ILE A 133 -61.77 -28.18 -68.31
CA ILE A 133 -62.02 -28.02 -66.87
C ILE A 133 -60.67 -27.96 -66.10
N ILE A 134 -59.75 -28.88 -66.39
CA ILE A 134 -58.42 -28.95 -65.75
C ILE A 134 -57.57 -27.73 -66.14
N LEU A 135 -57.64 -27.29 -67.40
CA LEU A 135 -56.92 -26.08 -67.86
C LEU A 135 -57.47 -24.81 -67.20
N LYS A 136 -58.78 -24.76 -66.91
CA LYS A 136 -59.38 -23.70 -66.08
C LYS A 136 -58.93 -23.76 -64.62
N GLU A 137 -58.82 -24.96 -64.04
CA GLU A 137 -58.27 -25.15 -62.70
C GLU A 137 -56.81 -24.67 -62.61
N TYR A 138 -55.98 -24.94 -63.62
CA TYR A 138 -54.61 -24.40 -63.69
C TYR A 138 -54.56 -22.87 -63.80
N LEU A 139 -55.44 -22.25 -64.60
CA LEU A 139 -55.55 -20.79 -64.69
C LEU A 139 -56.01 -20.14 -63.37
N VAL A 140 -56.87 -20.82 -62.61
CA VAL A 140 -57.26 -20.40 -61.24
C VAL A 140 -56.11 -20.58 -60.26
N ILE A 141 -55.43 -21.74 -60.30
CA ILE A 141 -54.25 -22.06 -59.47
C ILE A 141 -53.14 -21.03 -59.68
N LEU A 142 -52.98 -20.49 -60.90
CA LEU A 142 -51.96 -19.49 -61.22
C LEU A 142 -52.45 -18.04 -61.10
N GLY A 143 -53.72 -17.82 -60.72
CA GLY A 143 -54.29 -16.50 -60.43
C GLY A 143 -54.79 -15.69 -61.63
N TYR A 144 -54.79 -16.26 -62.84
CA TYR A 144 -55.22 -15.60 -64.09
C TYR A 144 -56.75 -15.57 -64.29
N ALA A 145 -57.51 -16.35 -63.50
CA ALA A 145 -58.96 -16.41 -63.62
C ALA A 145 -59.67 -16.78 -62.30
N THR A 146 -60.99 -16.55 -62.27
CA THR A 146 -61.92 -17.23 -61.37
C THR A 146 -63.06 -17.83 -62.19
N PHE A 147 -63.43 -19.08 -61.91
CA PHE A 147 -64.52 -19.76 -62.60
C PHE A 147 -65.46 -20.42 -61.59
N GLU A 148 -66.68 -19.88 -61.44
CA GLU A 148 -67.73 -20.53 -60.66
C GLU A 148 -68.30 -21.71 -61.47
N ASN A 149 -68.13 -22.94 -60.96
CA ASN A 149 -68.56 -24.19 -61.61
C ASN A 149 -67.98 -24.36 -63.04
N PRO A 150 -66.66 -24.56 -63.20
CA PRO A 150 -66.00 -24.61 -64.50
C PRO A 150 -66.58 -25.72 -65.41
N THR A 151 -67.20 -25.31 -66.51
CA THR A 151 -67.74 -26.23 -67.53
C THR A 151 -66.69 -26.57 -68.60
N ASN A 152 -66.94 -27.64 -69.35
CA ASN A 152 -66.11 -28.05 -70.50
C ASN A 152 -66.10 -27.09 -71.70
N TYR A 153 -66.76 -25.93 -71.61
CA TYR A 153 -66.83 -24.93 -72.68
C TYR A 153 -65.69 -23.92 -72.58
N TYR A 154 -64.87 -23.82 -73.61
CA TYR A 154 -63.85 -22.80 -73.71
C TYR A 154 -64.51 -21.55 -74.31
N GLY A 155 -64.60 -20.48 -73.52
CA GLY A 155 -65.27 -19.24 -73.89
C GLY A 155 -64.34 -18.02 -73.80
N SER A 156 -64.81 -16.86 -74.25
CA SER A 156 -64.03 -15.61 -74.29
C SER A 156 -63.36 -15.21 -72.97
N GLN A 157 -63.96 -15.53 -71.81
CA GLN A 157 -63.32 -15.34 -70.49
C GLN A 157 -62.10 -16.26 -70.29
N THR A 158 -62.17 -17.50 -70.77
CA THR A 158 -61.05 -18.45 -70.76
C THR A 158 -59.98 -18.03 -71.77
N ALA A 159 -60.37 -17.59 -72.96
CA ALA A 159 -59.45 -17.03 -73.95
C ALA A 159 -58.71 -15.79 -73.40
N ALA A 160 -59.40 -14.89 -72.70
CA ALA A 160 -58.80 -13.72 -72.07
C ALA A 160 -57.80 -14.09 -70.96
N ALA A 161 -58.15 -15.06 -70.09
CA ALA A 161 -57.25 -15.57 -69.06
C ALA A 161 -55.99 -16.24 -69.65
N VAL A 162 -56.15 -16.97 -70.77
CA VAL A 162 -55.02 -17.60 -71.48
C VAL A 162 -54.16 -16.55 -72.20
N ARG A 163 -54.73 -15.48 -72.76
CA ARG A 163 -53.94 -14.35 -73.28
C ARG A 163 -53.13 -13.65 -72.19
N ALA A 164 -53.71 -13.47 -70.99
CA ALA A 164 -52.98 -12.92 -69.84
C ALA A 164 -51.81 -13.84 -69.43
N PHE A 165 -52.06 -15.15 -69.30
CA PHE A 165 -51.02 -16.15 -69.04
C PHE A 165 -49.92 -16.15 -70.12
N GLN A 166 -50.31 -16.14 -71.40
CA GLN A 166 -49.36 -16.13 -72.52
C GLN A 166 -48.51 -14.84 -72.53
N SER A 167 -49.13 -13.68 -72.26
CA SER A 167 -48.42 -12.40 -72.16
C SER A 167 -47.40 -12.38 -71.02
N ASP A 168 -47.77 -12.88 -69.84
CA ASP A 168 -46.90 -12.84 -68.65
C ASP A 168 -45.76 -13.88 -68.70
N GLU A 169 -45.98 -15.02 -69.38
CA GLU A 169 -44.96 -16.07 -69.60
C GLU A 169 -44.16 -15.91 -70.91
N GLY A 170 -44.40 -14.86 -71.70
CA GLY A 170 -43.66 -14.57 -72.94
C GLY A 170 -43.99 -15.50 -74.12
N LEU A 171 -45.19 -16.07 -74.13
CA LEU A 171 -45.72 -16.97 -75.15
C LEU A 171 -46.54 -16.22 -76.22
N ALA A 172 -46.84 -16.88 -77.34
CA ALA A 172 -47.67 -16.33 -78.42
C ALA A 172 -49.11 -16.04 -77.93
N VAL A 173 -49.51 -14.76 -77.92
CA VAL A 173 -50.73 -14.26 -77.27
C VAL A 173 -51.99 -14.47 -78.14
N SER A 174 -52.30 -15.72 -78.44
CA SER A 174 -53.45 -16.13 -79.26
C SER A 174 -54.75 -16.21 -78.46
N GLY A 175 -54.71 -16.64 -77.20
CA GLY A 175 -55.90 -17.13 -76.48
C GLY A 175 -56.36 -18.51 -76.92
N ILE A 176 -55.47 -19.27 -77.57
CA ILE A 176 -55.56 -20.71 -77.84
C ILE A 176 -54.53 -21.38 -76.94
N ILE A 177 -54.87 -22.49 -76.29
CA ILE A 177 -53.85 -23.33 -75.64
C ILE A 177 -53.32 -24.33 -76.68
N GLU A 178 -52.12 -24.10 -77.19
CA GLU A 178 -51.34 -25.07 -77.98
C GLU A 178 -50.41 -25.90 -77.07
N PRO A 179 -49.69 -26.92 -77.58
CA PRO A 179 -48.85 -27.80 -76.76
C PRO A 179 -47.84 -27.09 -75.86
N VAL A 180 -47.27 -25.96 -76.32
CA VAL A 180 -46.32 -25.14 -75.55
C VAL A 180 -47.01 -24.44 -74.37
N THR A 181 -48.10 -23.71 -74.61
CA THR A 181 -48.92 -23.12 -73.54
C THR A 181 -49.45 -24.19 -72.57
N LYS A 182 -49.87 -25.36 -73.08
CA LYS A 182 -50.33 -26.49 -72.23
C LYS A 182 -49.22 -26.99 -71.32
N ALA A 183 -48.03 -27.24 -71.85
CA ALA A 183 -46.88 -27.69 -71.07
C ALA A 183 -46.49 -26.67 -69.98
N ARG A 184 -46.44 -25.38 -70.33
CA ARG A 184 -46.11 -24.30 -69.37
C ARG A 184 -47.18 -24.12 -68.29
N LEU A 185 -48.47 -24.23 -68.63
CA LEU A 185 -49.57 -24.24 -67.65
C LEU A 185 -49.44 -25.40 -66.65
N VAL A 186 -49.16 -26.61 -67.15
CA VAL A 186 -48.98 -27.81 -66.31
C VAL A 186 -47.75 -27.67 -65.40
N GLU A 187 -46.59 -27.29 -65.96
CA GLU A 187 -45.33 -27.11 -65.24
C GLU A 187 -45.51 -26.16 -64.04
N LEU A 188 -46.09 -24.99 -64.31
CA LEU A 188 -46.27 -23.97 -63.28
C LEU A 188 -47.36 -24.37 -62.28
N ALA A 189 -48.54 -24.82 -62.72
CA ALA A 189 -49.64 -25.11 -61.80
C ALA A 189 -49.35 -26.30 -60.87
N THR A 190 -48.63 -27.31 -61.36
CA THR A 190 -48.27 -28.51 -60.57
C THR A 190 -46.98 -28.36 -59.77
N GLY A 191 -46.10 -27.43 -60.13
CA GLY A 191 -44.80 -27.22 -59.48
C GLY A 191 -44.83 -26.70 -58.02
N PRO A 192 -43.66 -26.31 -57.49
CA PRO A 192 -43.51 -25.76 -56.13
C PRO A 192 -44.41 -24.55 -55.84
N LEU A 193 -44.94 -24.45 -54.61
CA LEU A 193 -45.77 -23.30 -54.24
C LEU A 193 -44.97 -22.01 -54.32
N GLN A 194 -45.44 -21.06 -55.12
CA GLN A 194 -44.79 -19.78 -55.34
C GLN A 194 -45.80 -18.63 -55.34
N LYS A 195 -45.28 -17.41 -55.25
CA LYS A 195 -46.08 -16.19 -55.28
C LYS A 195 -47.00 -16.10 -56.50
N GLY A 196 -48.25 -15.74 -56.23
CA GLY A 196 -49.31 -15.67 -57.24
C GLY A 196 -50.29 -16.85 -57.15
N MET A 197 -49.85 -17.99 -56.62
CA MET A 197 -50.65 -19.22 -56.64
C MET A 197 -51.85 -19.23 -55.68
N TYR A 198 -52.89 -19.97 -56.05
CA TYR A 198 -54.06 -20.32 -55.25
C TYR A 198 -54.20 -21.84 -55.17
N ARG A 199 -53.62 -22.49 -54.15
CA ARG A 199 -53.70 -23.95 -53.94
C ARG A 199 -53.94 -24.29 -52.48
N ASP A 200 -54.77 -25.30 -52.21
CA ASP A 200 -55.27 -25.56 -50.85
C ASP A 200 -54.20 -26.16 -49.91
N ASP A 201 -53.19 -26.84 -50.45
CA ASP A 201 -51.97 -27.23 -49.74
C ASP A 201 -51.18 -26.03 -49.18
N ALA A 202 -51.28 -24.85 -49.83
CA ALA A 202 -50.72 -23.61 -49.30
C ALA A 202 -51.38 -23.14 -47.99
N VAL A 203 -52.55 -23.65 -47.60
CA VAL A 203 -53.13 -23.42 -46.26
C VAL A 203 -52.28 -24.12 -45.20
N GLN A 204 -52.03 -25.42 -45.37
CA GLN A 204 -51.25 -26.22 -44.42
C GLN A 204 -49.80 -25.72 -44.34
N PHE A 205 -49.17 -25.49 -45.50
CA PHE A 205 -47.81 -24.93 -45.56
C PHE A 205 -47.65 -23.62 -44.78
N LYS A 206 -48.66 -22.73 -44.81
CA LYS A 206 -48.66 -21.49 -44.01
C LYS A 206 -48.84 -21.73 -42.51
N LEU A 207 -49.64 -22.71 -42.12
CA LEU A 207 -49.80 -23.11 -40.72
C LEU A 207 -48.50 -23.72 -40.17
N ASP A 208 -47.76 -24.47 -40.98
CA ASP A 208 -46.45 -25.01 -40.62
C ASP A 208 -45.39 -23.90 -40.50
N LEU A 209 -45.33 -22.94 -41.42
CA LEU A 209 -44.48 -21.74 -41.29
C LEU A 209 -44.76 -20.92 -40.02
N GLU A 210 -46.02 -20.89 -39.56
CA GLU A 210 -46.41 -20.26 -38.29
C GLU A 210 -46.02 -21.11 -37.07
N LYS A 211 -46.27 -22.44 -37.11
CA LYS A 211 -45.84 -23.37 -36.06
C LYS A 211 -44.32 -23.37 -35.86
N LEU A 212 -43.56 -23.17 -36.94
CA LEU A 212 -42.10 -23.01 -36.91
C LEU A 212 -41.63 -21.59 -36.53
N GLY A 213 -42.54 -20.62 -36.35
CA GLY A 213 -42.23 -19.30 -35.83
C GLY A 213 -41.67 -18.29 -36.84
N PHE A 214 -41.71 -18.57 -38.15
CA PHE A 214 -41.21 -17.65 -39.19
C PHE A 214 -42.21 -16.52 -39.53
N ILE A 215 -43.48 -16.73 -39.20
CA ILE A 215 -44.59 -15.79 -39.40
C ILE A 215 -45.65 -15.98 -38.31
N ASN A 216 -46.55 -15.00 -38.18
CA ASN A 216 -47.72 -15.02 -37.30
C ASN A 216 -48.88 -14.39 -38.11
N TRP A 217 -49.96 -15.13 -38.31
CA TRP A 217 -51.05 -14.75 -39.21
C TRP A 217 -52.16 -14.05 -38.43
N LYS A 218 -52.51 -12.81 -38.83
CA LYS A 218 -53.59 -12.04 -38.21
C LYS A 218 -54.98 -12.65 -38.41
N ASN A 219 -55.15 -13.44 -39.47
CA ASN A 219 -56.37 -14.12 -39.89
C ASN A 219 -56.01 -15.58 -40.23
N ILE A 220 -56.98 -16.49 -40.23
CA ILE A 220 -56.79 -17.88 -40.68
C ILE A 220 -56.19 -17.89 -42.10
N PRO A 221 -55.11 -18.68 -42.37
CA PRO A 221 -54.51 -18.77 -43.70
C PRO A 221 -55.50 -19.24 -44.77
N ASN A 222 -55.50 -18.54 -45.91
CA ASN A 222 -56.21 -18.94 -47.13
C ASN A 222 -55.30 -19.75 -48.08
N ASN A 223 -55.77 -20.11 -49.27
CA ASN A 223 -55.01 -20.84 -50.28
C ASN A 223 -54.09 -19.94 -51.16
N TYR A 224 -54.18 -18.61 -51.06
CA TYR A 224 -53.38 -17.66 -51.87
C TYR A 224 -51.94 -17.48 -51.36
N PHE A 225 -50.93 -18.01 -52.05
CA PHE A 225 -49.51 -17.77 -51.74
C PHE A 225 -49.12 -16.35 -52.16
N GLY A 226 -49.21 -15.41 -51.22
CA GLY A 226 -48.91 -13.99 -51.44
C GLY A 226 -47.50 -13.57 -51.00
N PRO A 227 -47.12 -12.28 -51.20
CA PRO A 227 -45.80 -11.75 -50.84
C PRO A 227 -45.40 -11.87 -49.36
N SER A 228 -46.35 -12.07 -48.44
CA SER A 228 -46.04 -12.36 -47.04
C SER A 228 -45.63 -13.82 -46.79
N THR A 229 -46.12 -14.76 -47.60
CA THR A 229 -45.69 -16.16 -47.58
C THR A 229 -44.31 -16.29 -48.23
N GLU A 230 -44.09 -15.69 -49.40
CA GLU A 230 -42.78 -15.52 -50.05
C GLU A 230 -41.70 -15.04 -49.06
N ARG A 231 -41.97 -13.94 -48.33
CA ARG A 231 -41.06 -13.41 -47.30
C ARG A 231 -40.86 -14.32 -46.08
N ALA A 232 -41.82 -15.18 -45.74
CA ALA A 232 -41.67 -16.14 -44.65
C ALA A 232 -40.81 -17.34 -45.10
N VAL A 233 -40.97 -17.78 -46.35
CA VAL A 233 -40.15 -18.82 -46.98
C VAL A 233 -38.69 -18.35 -47.11
N ILE A 234 -38.44 -17.15 -47.64
CA ILE A 234 -37.07 -16.60 -47.74
C ILE A 234 -36.39 -16.50 -46.35
N LYS A 235 -37.14 -16.19 -45.28
CA LYS A 235 -36.60 -16.20 -43.91
C LYS A 235 -36.23 -17.62 -43.45
N LEU A 236 -37.08 -18.62 -43.71
CA LEU A 236 -36.81 -20.01 -43.37
C LEU A 236 -35.58 -20.52 -44.13
N GLN A 237 -35.57 -20.32 -45.45
CA GLN A 237 -34.47 -20.72 -46.33
C GLN A 237 -33.14 -20.09 -45.87
N LYS A 238 -33.15 -18.79 -45.56
CA LYS A 238 -31.98 -18.07 -45.02
C LYS A 238 -31.55 -18.54 -43.63
N TYR A 239 -32.48 -18.98 -42.76
CA TYR A 239 -32.15 -19.47 -41.42
C TYR A 239 -31.49 -20.86 -41.44
N TYR A 240 -31.95 -21.75 -42.32
CA TYR A 240 -31.38 -23.09 -42.47
C TYR A 240 -30.23 -23.17 -43.52
N GLY A 241 -29.96 -22.09 -44.24
CA GLY A 241 -28.82 -22.00 -45.18
C GLY A 241 -29.08 -22.58 -46.57
N ILE A 242 -30.33 -22.92 -46.90
CA ILE A 242 -30.74 -23.46 -48.21
C ILE A 242 -31.02 -22.33 -49.23
N GLN A 243 -31.27 -22.69 -50.49
CA GLN A 243 -31.47 -21.73 -51.57
C GLN A 243 -32.66 -20.79 -51.27
N GLN A 244 -32.43 -19.48 -51.34
CA GLN A 244 -33.45 -18.44 -51.07
C GLN A 244 -34.36 -18.21 -52.29
N SER A 245 -35.03 -19.28 -52.75
CA SER A 245 -35.92 -19.27 -53.92
C SER A 245 -37.24 -18.51 -53.69
N GLY A 246 -37.69 -18.39 -52.43
CA GLY A 246 -39.02 -17.91 -52.06
C GLY A 246 -40.17 -18.86 -52.39
N LYS A 247 -39.87 -20.07 -52.89
CA LYS A 247 -40.83 -21.13 -53.25
C LYS A 247 -40.82 -22.27 -52.21
N ALA A 248 -41.92 -23.01 -52.10
CA ALA A 248 -41.96 -24.29 -51.39
C ALA A 248 -41.38 -25.41 -52.27
N ASP A 249 -40.09 -25.32 -52.58
CA ASP A 249 -39.32 -26.38 -53.23
C ASP A 249 -39.07 -27.57 -52.28
N GLN A 250 -38.50 -28.65 -52.81
CA GLN A 250 -38.32 -29.90 -52.08
C GLN A 250 -37.45 -29.70 -50.83
N ASP A 251 -36.31 -29.03 -50.95
CA ASP A 251 -35.43 -28.66 -49.83
C ASP A 251 -36.18 -27.90 -48.73
N THR A 252 -37.06 -26.96 -49.11
CA THR A 252 -37.90 -26.19 -48.17
C THR A 252 -38.94 -27.08 -47.48
N LEU A 253 -39.57 -28.01 -48.21
CA LEU A 253 -40.57 -28.93 -47.67
C LEU A 253 -39.95 -29.97 -46.74
N ASP A 254 -38.81 -30.56 -47.12
CA ASP A 254 -38.08 -31.52 -46.31
C ASP A 254 -37.50 -30.87 -45.04
N THR A 255 -36.97 -29.64 -45.14
CA THR A 255 -36.55 -28.85 -43.97
C THR A 255 -37.71 -28.60 -43.00
N ILE A 256 -38.91 -28.31 -43.51
CA ILE A 256 -40.12 -28.16 -42.67
C ILE A 256 -40.49 -29.51 -42.03
N ALA A 257 -40.47 -30.60 -42.80
CA ALA A 257 -40.82 -31.94 -42.32
C ALA A 257 -39.88 -32.42 -41.20
N ASP A 258 -38.56 -32.30 -41.37
CA ASP A 258 -37.55 -32.71 -40.38
C ASP A 258 -37.67 -31.95 -39.06
N VAL A 259 -37.88 -30.63 -39.13
CA VAL A 259 -38.05 -29.80 -37.93
C VAL A 259 -39.36 -30.17 -37.21
N LEU A 260 -40.45 -30.40 -37.96
CA LEU A 260 -41.72 -30.86 -37.40
C LEU A 260 -41.67 -32.31 -36.88
N ALA A 261 -40.74 -33.13 -37.36
CA ALA A 261 -40.52 -34.49 -36.90
C ALA A 261 -39.68 -34.59 -35.60
N SER A 262 -39.01 -33.49 -35.18
CA SER A 262 -38.12 -33.48 -34.02
C SER A 262 -38.73 -34.16 -32.77
N PRO A 263 -38.00 -35.06 -32.08
CA PRO A 263 -38.47 -35.70 -30.85
C PRO A 263 -38.51 -34.73 -29.65
N PHE A 264 -38.01 -33.50 -29.81
CA PHE A 264 -37.93 -32.48 -28.77
C PHE A 264 -39.03 -31.43 -28.94
N GLN A 265 -40.29 -31.86 -28.89
CA GLN A 265 -41.47 -31.01 -28.93
C GLN A 265 -42.54 -31.53 -27.95
N ASN A 266 -43.53 -30.69 -27.63
CA ASN A 266 -44.57 -31.00 -26.65
C ASN A 266 -45.32 -32.32 -26.97
N GLY A 267 -45.51 -33.15 -25.95
CA GLY A 267 -46.17 -34.47 -26.06
C GLY A 267 -45.23 -35.64 -26.41
N LYS A 268 -43.94 -35.39 -26.70
CA LYS A 268 -42.97 -36.44 -27.03
C LYS A 268 -42.17 -36.91 -25.80
N ASN A 269 -41.53 -38.08 -25.92
CA ASN A 269 -40.59 -38.63 -24.93
C ASN A 269 -39.24 -38.87 -25.61
N HIS A 270 -38.13 -38.42 -25.00
CA HIS A 270 -36.79 -38.75 -25.45
C HIS A 270 -35.78 -38.75 -24.29
N LYS A 271 -34.72 -39.57 -24.39
CA LYS A 271 -33.71 -39.71 -23.33
C LYS A 271 -33.00 -38.38 -23.03
N GLU A 272 -32.60 -37.65 -24.07
CA GLU A 272 -31.87 -36.37 -23.97
C GLU A 272 -32.74 -35.20 -23.49
N THR A 273 -34.07 -35.36 -23.39
CA THR A 273 -34.95 -34.34 -22.80
C THR A 273 -34.56 -34.04 -21.34
N VAL A 274 -33.95 -34.99 -20.64
CA VAL A 274 -33.40 -34.79 -19.28
C VAL A 274 -32.26 -33.76 -19.34
N THR A 275 -31.22 -34.01 -20.15
CA THR A 275 -30.07 -33.12 -20.31
C THR A 275 -30.45 -31.74 -20.88
N LEU A 276 -31.42 -31.68 -21.80
CA LEU A 276 -31.92 -30.41 -22.33
C LEU A 276 -32.69 -29.60 -21.26
N LYS A 277 -33.41 -30.25 -20.35
CA LYS A 277 -33.98 -29.60 -19.16
C LYS A 277 -32.91 -29.14 -18.16
N GLU A 278 -31.85 -29.92 -17.98
CA GLU A 278 -30.71 -29.55 -17.13
C GLU A 278 -30.02 -28.30 -17.69
N HIS A 279 -29.79 -28.23 -19.00
CA HIS A 279 -29.25 -27.04 -19.67
C HIS A 279 -30.18 -25.81 -19.54
N LEU A 280 -31.50 -25.98 -19.74
CA LEU A 280 -32.48 -24.91 -19.55
C LEU A 280 -32.60 -24.46 -18.08
N THR A 281 -32.32 -25.35 -17.11
CA THR A 281 -32.25 -25.01 -15.67
C THR A 281 -30.94 -24.29 -15.34
N LEU A 282 -29.83 -24.72 -15.93
CA LEU A 282 -28.53 -24.06 -15.80
C LEU A 282 -28.57 -22.63 -16.34
N LEU A 283 -29.24 -22.41 -17.47
CA LEU A 283 -29.39 -21.12 -18.15
C LEU A 283 -30.59 -20.29 -17.66
N ASP A 284 -31.24 -20.68 -16.56
CA ASP A 284 -32.31 -19.94 -15.86
C ASP A 284 -33.63 -19.74 -16.64
N PHE A 285 -33.92 -20.57 -17.65
CA PHE A 285 -35.15 -20.47 -18.45
C PHE A 285 -36.35 -21.21 -17.82
N ALA A 286 -36.12 -22.25 -17.01
CA ALA A 286 -37.11 -22.89 -16.14
C ALA A 286 -36.44 -23.79 -15.10
N ASN A 287 -37.07 -23.96 -13.93
CA ASN A 287 -36.64 -24.97 -12.95
C ASN A 287 -37.40 -26.30 -13.16
N PHE A 288 -36.67 -27.37 -13.43
CA PHE A 288 -37.20 -28.73 -13.53
C PHE A 288 -36.69 -29.60 -12.36
N ASN A 289 -37.36 -29.55 -11.21
CA ASN A 289 -37.09 -30.46 -10.09
C ASN A 289 -37.27 -31.92 -10.56
N ASN A 290 -36.19 -32.73 -10.52
CA ASN A 290 -36.14 -34.12 -11.00
C ASN A 290 -36.58 -34.26 -12.48
N PRO A 291 -35.75 -33.83 -13.46
CA PRO A 291 -36.13 -33.75 -14.86
C PRO A 291 -36.41 -35.13 -15.50
N THR A 292 -37.57 -35.25 -16.14
CA THR A 292 -38.04 -36.48 -16.82
C THR A 292 -37.78 -36.46 -18.34
N THR A 293 -37.87 -37.62 -19.00
CA THR A 293 -37.76 -37.78 -20.46
C THR A 293 -38.92 -37.18 -21.27
N PHE A 294 -40.06 -36.88 -20.62
CA PHE A 294 -41.24 -36.31 -21.25
C PHE A 294 -41.09 -34.81 -21.51
N PHE A 295 -41.29 -34.38 -22.76
CA PHE A 295 -41.28 -32.97 -23.16
C PHE A 295 -42.72 -32.44 -23.06
N GLY A 296 -43.02 -31.69 -22.00
CA GLY A 296 -44.36 -31.12 -21.75
C GLY A 296 -44.42 -29.61 -22.01
N SER A 297 -45.59 -29.02 -21.75
CA SER A 297 -45.84 -27.58 -21.94
C SER A 297 -44.90 -26.65 -21.17
N GLN A 298 -44.43 -27.04 -19.98
CA GLN A 298 -43.40 -26.29 -19.24
C GLN A 298 -42.06 -26.28 -20.00
N THR A 299 -41.68 -27.40 -20.63
CA THR A 299 -40.47 -27.49 -21.47
C THR A 299 -40.63 -26.68 -22.75
N GLU A 300 -41.79 -26.76 -23.40
CA GLU A 300 -42.12 -25.94 -24.58
C GLU A 300 -42.04 -24.43 -24.25
N ALA A 301 -42.58 -24.00 -23.11
CA ALA A 301 -42.51 -22.61 -22.66
C ALA A 301 -41.07 -22.16 -22.38
N ALA A 302 -40.24 -23.01 -21.76
CA ALA A 302 -38.82 -22.75 -21.52
C ALA A 302 -38.03 -22.62 -22.83
N VAL A 303 -38.31 -23.49 -23.81
CA VAL A 303 -37.69 -23.44 -25.15
C VAL A 303 -38.14 -22.20 -25.93
N LYS A 304 -39.42 -21.83 -25.87
CA LYS A 304 -39.92 -20.57 -26.46
C LYS A 304 -39.28 -19.33 -25.81
N ALA A 305 -39.04 -19.36 -24.51
CA ALA A 305 -38.31 -18.30 -23.82
C ALA A 305 -36.83 -18.23 -24.25
N PHE A 306 -36.15 -19.38 -24.36
CA PHE A 306 -34.79 -19.49 -24.86
C PHE A 306 -34.66 -18.99 -26.31
N GLN A 307 -35.47 -19.51 -27.23
CA GLN A 307 -35.48 -19.08 -28.64
C GLN A 307 -35.69 -17.58 -28.77
N LYS A 308 -36.61 -17.01 -27.98
CA LYS A 308 -36.88 -15.57 -27.97
C LYS A 308 -35.71 -14.73 -27.43
N ASP A 309 -34.98 -15.20 -26.41
CA ASP A 309 -33.77 -14.52 -25.91
C ASP A 309 -32.62 -14.58 -26.92
N ARG A 310 -32.43 -15.73 -27.56
CA ARG A 310 -31.39 -15.95 -28.58
C ARG A 310 -31.71 -15.35 -29.96
N GLY A 311 -32.93 -14.84 -30.16
CA GLY A 311 -33.38 -14.27 -31.44
C GLY A 311 -33.73 -15.32 -32.52
N LEU A 312 -33.92 -16.58 -32.11
CA LEU A 312 -34.27 -17.71 -32.97
C LEU A 312 -35.79 -17.76 -33.25
N PRO A 313 -36.25 -18.49 -34.28
CA PRO A 313 -37.68 -18.75 -34.52
C PRO A 313 -38.35 -19.39 -33.30
N VAL A 314 -39.45 -18.80 -32.83
CA VAL A 314 -40.06 -19.16 -31.53
C VAL A 314 -41.09 -20.28 -31.69
N SER A 315 -40.61 -21.47 -32.04
CA SER A 315 -41.45 -22.66 -32.30
C SER A 315 -41.81 -23.44 -31.03
N GLY A 316 -40.93 -23.47 -30.01
CA GLY A 316 -41.00 -24.38 -28.86
C GLY A 316 -40.58 -25.82 -29.15
N ILE A 317 -40.13 -26.08 -30.38
CA ILE A 317 -39.43 -27.30 -30.79
C ILE A 317 -37.94 -27.04 -30.57
N ILE A 318 -37.16 -28.04 -30.15
CA ILE A 318 -35.69 -27.98 -30.25
C ILE A 318 -35.27 -28.67 -31.55
N GLU A 319 -34.93 -27.87 -32.55
CA GLU A 319 -34.28 -28.28 -33.80
C GLU A 319 -32.74 -28.19 -33.68
N PRO A 320 -31.95 -28.65 -34.67
CA PRO A 320 -30.49 -28.72 -34.56
C PRO A 320 -29.80 -27.39 -34.19
N ILE A 321 -30.28 -26.25 -34.69
CA ILE A 321 -29.70 -24.92 -34.43
C ILE A 321 -29.96 -24.49 -32.97
N THR A 322 -31.23 -24.51 -32.52
CA THR A 322 -31.59 -24.32 -31.09
C THR A 322 -30.84 -25.30 -30.18
N LYS A 323 -30.63 -26.56 -30.59
CA LYS A 323 -29.88 -27.56 -29.81
C LYS A 323 -28.41 -27.19 -29.68
N ALA A 324 -27.76 -26.77 -30.77
CA ALA A 324 -26.34 -26.37 -30.77
C ALA A 324 -26.10 -25.15 -29.89
N GLU A 325 -26.90 -24.08 -30.05
CA GLU A 325 -26.82 -22.86 -29.24
C GLU A 325 -27.05 -23.14 -27.75
N LEU A 326 -28.02 -24.01 -27.41
CA LEU A 326 -28.30 -24.41 -26.02
C LEU A 326 -27.15 -25.21 -25.40
N ILE A 327 -26.48 -26.06 -26.18
CA ILE A 327 -25.33 -26.85 -25.71
C ILE A 327 -24.09 -25.97 -25.55
N ASP A 328 -23.77 -25.10 -26.51
CA ASP A 328 -22.63 -24.16 -26.41
C ASP A 328 -22.74 -23.31 -25.12
N LEU A 329 -23.87 -22.63 -24.93
CA LEU A 329 -24.09 -21.77 -23.76
C LEU A 329 -24.01 -22.54 -22.43
N ALA A 330 -24.50 -23.78 -22.38
CA ALA A 330 -24.47 -24.61 -21.18
C ALA A 330 -23.11 -25.24 -20.88
N THR A 331 -22.25 -25.46 -21.89
CA THR A 331 -21.00 -26.24 -21.73
C THR A 331 -19.72 -25.40 -21.75
N LYS A 332 -19.70 -24.25 -22.42
CA LYS A 332 -18.50 -23.40 -22.50
C LYS A 332 -18.13 -22.76 -21.14
N PRO A 333 -16.87 -22.32 -20.94
CA PRO A 333 -16.42 -21.65 -19.72
C PRO A 333 -17.26 -20.42 -19.36
N LEU A 334 -17.46 -20.17 -18.07
CA LEU A 334 -18.18 -18.98 -17.61
C LEU A 334 -17.39 -17.70 -17.89
N GLU A 335 -18.00 -16.73 -18.58
CA GLU A 335 -17.35 -15.46 -18.95
C GLU A 335 -18.29 -14.24 -18.81
N ASN A 336 -17.70 -13.05 -18.93
CA ASN A 336 -18.40 -11.77 -18.78
C ASN A 336 -19.59 -11.63 -19.76
N GLY A 337 -20.80 -11.52 -19.20
CA GLY A 337 -22.06 -11.38 -19.93
C GLY A 337 -23.02 -12.57 -19.75
N MET A 338 -22.54 -13.73 -19.29
CA MET A 338 -23.36 -14.93 -19.16
C MET A 338 -24.38 -14.87 -18.02
N ARG A 339 -25.47 -15.63 -18.15
CA ARG A 339 -26.43 -15.94 -17.08
C ARG A 339 -26.51 -17.45 -16.89
N ARG A 340 -25.88 -17.96 -15.85
CA ARG A 340 -25.93 -19.39 -15.49
C ARG A 340 -25.93 -19.59 -13.97
N ASN A 341 -26.70 -20.57 -13.51
CA ASN A 341 -26.95 -20.80 -12.09
C ASN A 341 -25.74 -21.39 -11.34
N ASP A 342 -24.77 -21.99 -12.04
CA ASP A 342 -23.45 -22.36 -11.48
C ASP A 342 -22.57 -21.14 -11.12
N ALA A 343 -22.75 -20.00 -11.78
CA ALA A 343 -22.07 -18.75 -11.43
C ALA A 343 -22.43 -18.24 -10.03
N ILE A 344 -23.55 -18.68 -9.45
CA ILE A 344 -23.91 -18.41 -8.05
C ILE A 344 -22.92 -19.11 -7.10
N GLU A 345 -22.58 -20.37 -7.37
CA GLU A 345 -21.70 -21.17 -6.52
C GLU A 345 -20.24 -20.74 -6.66
N LEU A 346 -19.80 -20.46 -7.90
CA LEU A 346 -18.50 -19.83 -8.16
C LEU A 346 -18.32 -18.54 -7.35
N LYS A 347 -19.33 -17.68 -7.29
CA LYS A 347 -19.29 -16.43 -6.51
C LYS A 347 -19.14 -16.69 -5.01
N LYS A 348 -19.90 -17.62 -4.42
CA LYS A 348 -19.73 -18.02 -3.00
C LYS A 348 -18.34 -18.55 -2.73
N ASN A 349 -17.78 -19.33 -3.66
CA ASN A 349 -16.44 -19.91 -3.52
C ASN A 349 -15.34 -18.84 -3.61
N LEU A 350 -15.43 -17.87 -4.53
CA LEU A 350 -14.53 -16.71 -4.59
C LEU A 350 -14.57 -15.89 -3.29
N GLU A 351 -15.74 -15.77 -2.67
CA GLU A 351 -15.94 -15.07 -1.39
C GLU A 351 -15.39 -15.87 -0.20
N LYS A 352 -15.65 -17.19 -0.12
CA LYS A 352 -15.03 -18.07 0.90
C LYS A 352 -13.49 -18.09 0.78
N LEU A 353 -12.95 -17.99 -0.44
CA LEU A 353 -11.52 -17.89 -0.71
C LEU A 353 -10.94 -16.48 -0.49
N GLY A 354 -11.76 -15.48 -0.14
CA GLY A 354 -11.29 -14.14 0.25
C GLY A 354 -10.87 -13.23 -0.91
N PHE A 355 -11.21 -13.57 -2.16
CA PHE A 355 -10.93 -12.72 -3.35
C PHE A 355 -11.98 -11.63 -3.56
N VAL A 356 -13.13 -11.70 -2.87
CA VAL A 356 -14.25 -10.76 -3.06
C VAL A 356 -15.16 -10.78 -1.83
N ASN A 357 -15.96 -9.73 -1.66
CA ASN A 357 -17.04 -9.63 -0.67
C ASN A 357 -18.27 -9.06 -1.38
N TRP A 358 -19.33 -9.85 -1.53
CA TRP A 358 -20.50 -9.51 -2.32
C TRP A 358 -21.51 -8.73 -1.46
N LYS A 359 -21.64 -7.42 -1.75
CA LYS A 359 -22.62 -6.54 -1.08
C LYS A 359 -24.09 -6.99 -1.18
N ASN A 360 -24.39 -7.86 -2.14
CA ASN A 360 -25.70 -8.43 -2.40
C ASN A 360 -25.55 -9.96 -2.56
N THR A 361 -26.60 -10.73 -2.26
CA THR A 361 -26.62 -12.18 -2.47
C THR A 361 -26.18 -12.56 -3.89
N PRO A 362 -25.23 -13.52 -4.06
CA PRO A 362 -24.79 -13.98 -5.36
C PRO A 362 -25.93 -14.41 -6.30
N ASN A 363 -25.96 -13.83 -7.49
CA ASN A 363 -26.91 -14.13 -8.57
C ASN A 363 -26.22 -14.84 -9.75
N ASN A 364 -27.00 -15.31 -10.73
CA ASN A 364 -26.50 -16.08 -11.88
C ASN A 364 -25.82 -15.26 -12.99
N PHE A 365 -25.83 -13.93 -12.91
CA PHE A 365 -25.21 -13.07 -13.93
C PHE A 365 -23.69 -12.93 -13.72
N TYR A 366 -22.88 -13.53 -14.58
CA TYR A 366 -21.42 -13.38 -14.57
C TYR A 366 -21.05 -12.01 -15.19
N GLY A 367 -20.96 -10.98 -14.34
CA GLY A 367 -20.64 -9.62 -14.77
C GLY A 367 -19.15 -9.26 -14.64
N PRO A 368 -18.76 -8.00 -14.95
CA PRO A 368 -17.36 -7.58 -14.96
C PRO A 368 -16.65 -7.75 -13.60
N SER A 369 -17.36 -7.56 -12.49
CA SER A 369 -16.82 -7.80 -11.14
C SER A 369 -16.51 -9.28 -10.88
N THR A 370 -17.26 -10.21 -11.49
CA THR A 370 -17.00 -11.66 -11.40
C THR A 370 -15.78 -12.04 -12.25
N ALA A 371 -15.68 -11.51 -13.47
CA ALA A 371 -14.49 -11.66 -14.30
C ALA A 371 -13.22 -11.11 -13.62
N SER A 372 -13.33 -9.97 -12.93
CA SER A 372 -12.24 -9.35 -12.17
C SER A 372 -11.78 -10.25 -11.00
N ALA A 373 -12.70 -10.72 -10.15
CA ALA A 373 -12.39 -11.62 -9.04
C ALA A 373 -11.78 -12.96 -9.50
N VAL A 374 -12.28 -13.52 -10.62
CA VAL A 374 -11.67 -14.71 -11.24
C VAL A 374 -10.28 -14.42 -11.79
N MET A 375 -10.06 -13.26 -12.42
CA MET A 375 -8.73 -12.86 -12.90
C MET A 375 -7.73 -12.64 -11.75
N GLU A 376 -8.18 -12.13 -10.60
CA GLU A 376 -7.35 -11.98 -9.39
C GLU A 376 -6.97 -13.34 -8.79
N LEU A 377 -7.92 -14.29 -8.73
CA LEU A 377 -7.63 -15.68 -8.35
C LEU A 377 -6.64 -16.35 -9.32
N GLN A 378 -6.83 -16.17 -10.63
CA GLN A 378 -5.93 -16.71 -11.67
C GLN A 378 -4.53 -16.09 -11.62
N LYS A 379 -4.40 -14.81 -11.21
CA LYS A 379 -3.09 -14.17 -10.96
C LYS A 379 -2.40 -14.78 -9.73
N TYR A 380 -3.13 -14.93 -8.61
CA TYR A 380 -2.59 -15.49 -7.37
C TYR A 380 -2.09 -16.94 -7.57
N TYR A 381 -2.88 -17.78 -8.24
CA TYR A 381 -2.53 -19.18 -8.55
C TYR A 381 -1.85 -19.37 -9.92
N SER A 382 -1.28 -18.32 -10.51
CA SER A 382 -0.60 -18.40 -11.83
C SER A 382 0.59 -19.37 -11.84
N VAL A 383 1.26 -19.55 -10.69
CA VAL A 383 2.34 -20.55 -10.50
C VAL A 383 1.86 -22.00 -10.71
N TYR A 384 0.55 -22.26 -10.59
CA TYR A 384 -0.08 -23.56 -10.89
C TYR A 384 -0.58 -23.66 -12.35
N GLY A 385 -0.14 -22.77 -13.22
CA GLY A 385 -0.48 -22.77 -14.65
C GLY A 385 -1.86 -22.20 -14.99
N LEU A 386 -2.49 -21.44 -14.08
CA LEU A 386 -3.70 -20.68 -14.40
C LEU A 386 -3.35 -19.46 -15.26
N THR A 387 -4.15 -19.23 -16.31
CA THR A 387 -4.01 -18.06 -17.19
C THR A 387 -5.00 -16.97 -16.74
N PRO A 388 -4.57 -15.72 -16.45
CA PRO A 388 -5.42 -14.59 -16.05
C PRO A 388 -6.41 -14.07 -17.12
N SER A 389 -7.32 -14.93 -17.56
CA SER A 389 -8.32 -14.65 -18.61
C SER A 389 -9.56 -13.93 -18.11
N GLY A 390 -9.89 -14.04 -16.81
CA GLY A 390 -11.18 -13.62 -16.27
C GLY A 390 -12.37 -14.48 -16.74
N LYS A 391 -12.10 -15.67 -17.31
CA LYS A 391 -13.09 -16.73 -17.56
C LYS A 391 -12.89 -17.85 -16.55
N ALA A 392 -13.94 -18.43 -15.99
CA ALA A 392 -13.82 -19.65 -15.18
C ALA A 392 -13.93 -20.89 -16.08
N ASP A 393 -12.78 -21.38 -16.52
CA ASP A 393 -12.60 -22.66 -17.19
C ASP A 393 -12.45 -23.81 -16.19
N GLN A 394 -12.40 -25.06 -16.67
CA GLN A 394 -12.31 -26.23 -15.81
C GLN A 394 -11.08 -26.17 -14.88
N LYS A 395 -9.91 -25.76 -15.39
CA LYS A 395 -8.69 -25.60 -14.57
C LYS A 395 -8.88 -24.62 -13.40
N THR A 396 -9.58 -23.52 -13.65
CA THR A 396 -9.91 -22.52 -12.62
C THR A 396 -10.88 -23.09 -11.58
N LEU A 397 -11.86 -23.88 -12.00
CA LEU A 397 -12.81 -24.56 -11.09
C LEU A 397 -12.12 -25.67 -10.27
N ASP A 398 -11.24 -26.45 -10.89
CA ASP A 398 -10.42 -27.48 -10.23
C ASP A 398 -9.49 -26.85 -9.17
N ALA A 399 -8.83 -25.73 -9.50
CA ALA A 399 -8.00 -25.00 -8.55
C ALA A 399 -8.82 -24.48 -7.35
N ILE A 400 -10.01 -23.94 -7.59
CA ILE A 400 -10.94 -23.53 -6.52
C ILE A 400 -11.31 -24.73 -5.64
N ALA A 401 -11.66 -25.87 -6.23
CA ALA A 401 -12.01 -27.09 -5.49
C ALA A 401 -10.83 -27.61 -4.64
N ASN A 402 -9.61 -27.62 -5.20
CA ASN A 402 -8.40 -28.08 -4.51
C ASN A 402 -8.02 -27.20 -3.31
N VAL A 403 -8.26 -25.90 -3.36
CA VAL A 403 -8.05 -25.00 -2.20
C VAL A 403 -9.17 -25.18 -1.16
N LEU A 404 -10.41 -25.36 -1.61
CA LEU A 404 -11.55 -25.61 -0.71
C LEU A 404 -11.50 -26.98 -0.02
N ALA A 405 -10.73 -27.93 -0.56
CA ALA A 405 -10.51 -29.27 0.00
C ALA A 405 -9.34 -29.36 1.01
N GLN A 406 -8.58 -28.27 1.25
CA GLN A 406 -7.40 -28.32 2.11
C GLN A 406 -7.75 -28.75 3.55
N PRO A 407 -6.92 -29.60 4.20
CA PRO A 407 -7.22 -30.12 5.53
C PRO A 407 -7.14 -29.03 6.62
N LEU A 408 -6.28 -28.02 6.44
CA LEU A 408 -6.08 -26.93 7.39
C LEU A 408 -7.13 -25.81 7.24
N GLN A 409 -8.39 -26.11 7.56
CA GLN A 409 -9.48 -25.14 7.67
C GLN A 409 -10.42 -25.46 8.84
N ASN A 410 -11.25 -24.49 9.25
CA ASN A 410 -12.13 -24.62 10.42
C ASN A 410 -13.09 -25.81 10.32
N GLY A 411 -13.19 -26.58 11.41
CA GLY A 411 -13.99 -27.80 11.53
C GLY A 411 -13.18 -29.09 11.36
N ASN A 412 -12.02 -29.04 10.72
CA ASN A 412 -11.20 -30.22 10.43
C ASN A 412 -10.27 -30.61 11.58
N ARG A 413 -9.69 -31.81 11.46
CA ARG A 413 -8.57 -32.30 12.30
C ARG A 413 -7.42 -32.74 11.40
N HIS A 414 -6.22 -32.27 11.69
CA HIS A 414 -4.97 -32.69 11.03
C HIS A 414 -3.80 -32.60 12.03
N GLU A 415 -2.73 -33.35 11.80
CA GLU A 415 -1.58 -33.36 12.71
C GLU A 415 -0.84 -32.01 12.68
N ASP A 416 -0.64 -31.45 11.48
CA ASP A 416 0.03 -30.16 11.28
C ASP A 416 -0.72 -28.96 11.86
N VAL A 417 -1.98 -29.11 12.30
CA VAL A 417 -2.68 -28.05 13.06
C VAL A 417 -1.92 -27.72 14.36
N VAL A 418 -1.18 -28.68 14.92
CA VAL A 418 -0.29 -28.44 16.08
C VAL A 418 0.85 -27.51 15.68
N VAL A 419 1.55 -27.80 14.58
CA VAL A 419 2.68 -27.00 14.07
C VAL A 419 2.22 -25.62 13.61
N LEU A 420 1.07 -25.52 12.94
CA LEU A 420 0.41 -24.27 12.59
C LEU A 420 0.15 -23.39 13.83
N LYS A 421 -0.33 -23.98 14.93
CA LYS A 421 -0.55 -23.25 16.19
C LYS A 421 0.77 -22.84 16.86
N GLU A 422 1.81 -23.66 16.80
CA GLU A 422 3.16 -23.26 17.25
C GLU A 422 3.69 -22.07 16.44
N ILE A 423 3.53 -22.06 15.12
CA ILE A 423 3.95 -20.94 14.25
C ILE A 423 3.11 -19.68 14.52
N LEU A 424 1.78 -19.79 14.63
CA LEU A 424 0.91 -18.66 14.96
C LEU A 424 1.19 -18.09 16.37
N THR A 425 1.65 -18.93 17.31
CA THR A 425 2.11 -18.47 18.64
C THR A 425 3.47 -17.80 18.55
N LEU A 426 4.40 -18.34 17.75
CA LEU A 426 5.71 -17.75 17.50
C LEU A 426 5.61 -16.37 16.84
N LEU A 427 4.71 -16.22 15.86
CA LEU A 427 4.47 -14.99 15.10
C LEU A 427 3.47 -14.00 15.75
N ASP A 428 3.09 -14.23 17.01
CA ASP A 428 2.23 -13.35 17.82
C ASP A 428 0.78 -13.16 17.30
N TYR A 429 0.25 -14.12 16.54
CA TYR A 429 -1.12 -14.08 16.00
C TYR A 429 -2.19 -14.66 16.93
N ALA A 430 -1.83 -15.62 17.79
CA ALA A 430 -2.66 -16.09 18.91
C ALA A 430 -1.83 -16.95 19.87
N ASN A 431 -2.17 -16.92 21.17
CA ASN A 431 -1.63 -17.88 22.14
C ASN A 431 -2.44 -19.19 22.11
N PHE A 432 -1.76 -20.32 21.94
CA PHE A 432 -2.35 -21.67 21.97
C PHE A 432 -1.69 -22.53 23.05
N GLU A 433 -2.11 -22.38 24.30
CA GLU A 433 -1.66 -23.23 25.41
C GLU A 433 -2.11 -24.69 25.19
N ASN A 434 -1.14 -25.60 25.03
CA ASN A 434 -1.32 -27.01 24.67
C ASN A 434 -2.04 -27.21 23.31
N PRO A 435 -1.36 -26.95 22.18
CA PRO A 435 -1.97 -26.98 20.85
C PRO A 435 -2.47 -28.37 20.46
N THR A 436 -3.73 -28.44 20.02
CA THR A 436 -4.43 -29.67 19.61
C THR A 436 -4.55 -29.81 18.09
N THR A 437 -4.80 -31.02 17.59
CA THR A 437 -5.01 -31.31 16.14
C THR A 437 -6.29 -30.74 15.54
N PHE A 438 -7.17 -30.09 16.32
CA PHE A 438 -8.45 -29.54 15.83
C PHE A 438 -8.31 -28.08 15.39
N PHE A 439 -8.64 -27.78 14.13
CA PHE A 439 -8.66 -26.43 13.59
C PHE A 439 -10.03 -25.81 13.92
N GLY A 440 -10.07 -24.93 14.92
CA GLY A 440 -11.30 -24.26 15.37
C GLY A 440 -11.35 -22.77 15.04
N PRO A 441 -12.42 -22.05 15.42
CA PRO A 441 -12.62 -20.64 15.10
C PRO A 441 -11.49 -19.70 15.56
N GLN A 442 -10.81 -20.00 16.68
CA GLN A 442 -9.64 -19.23 17.13
C GLN A 442 -8.45 -19.38 16.16
N THR A 443 -8.24 -20.58 15.61
CA THR A 443 -7.20 -20.84 14.60
C THR A 443 -7.57 -20.17 13.28
N GLU A 444 -8.84 -20.21 12.87
CA GLU A 444 -9.32 -19.48 11.69
C GLU A 444 -9.12 -17.97 11.82
N ALA A 445 -9.43 -17.39 12.98
CA ALA A 445 -9.23 -15.96 13.26
C ALA A 445 -7.74 -15.57 13.21
N ALA A 446 -6.86 -16.40 13.76
CA ALA A 446 -5.41 -16.18 13.73
C ALA A 446 -4.85 -16.29 12.29
N VAL A 447 -5.29 -17.27 11.50
CA VAL A 447 -4.93 -17.42 10.07
C VAL A 447 -5.45 -16.23 9.26
N LYS A 448 -6.69 -15.79 9.47
CA LYS A 448 -7.25 -14.59 8.80
C LYS A 448 -6.50 -13.31 9.20
N ALA A 449 -6.07 -13.19 10.44
CA ALA A 449 -5.24 -12.07 10.88
C ALA A 449 -3.87 -12.08 10.19
N PHE A 450 -3.21 -13.24 10.09
CA PHE A 450 -1.96 -13.42 9.35
C PHE A 450 -2.11 -13.08 7.85
N GLN A 451 -3.10 -13.68 7.18
CA GLN A 451 -3.34 -13.46 5.75
C GLN A 451 -3.57 -11.97 5.45
N ARG A 452 -4.41 -11.29 6.25
CA ARG A 452 -4.68 -9.86 6.13
C ARG A 452 -3.43 -9.00 6.33
N ASP A 453 -2.55 -9.33 7.27
CA ASP A 453 -1.31 -8.59 7.50
C ASP A 453 -0.22 -8.86 6.44
N GLN A 454 -0.19 -10.08 5.87
CA GLN A 454 0.70 -10.45 4.77
C GLN A 454 0.16 -10.10 3.38
N SER A 455 -1.00 -9.42 3.30
CA SER A 455 -1.69 -9.07 2.04
C SER A 455 -2.05 -10.28 1.15
N LEU A 456 -2.35 -11.42 1.79
CA LEU A 456 -2.86 -12.64 1.16
C LEU A 456 -4.41 -12.67 1.16
N PRO A 457 -5.06 -13.48 0.30
CA PRO A 457 -6.51 -13.69 0.32
C PRO A 457 -6.99 -14.19 1.70
N VAL A 458 -7.96 -13.49 2.30
CA VAL A 458 -8.34 -13.68 3.71
C VAL A 458 -9.40 -14.79 3.86
N SER A 459 -9.02 -16.01 3.49
CA SER A 459 -9.89 -17.19 3.48
C SER A 459 -10.07 -17.84 4.86
N GLY A 460 -9.02 -17.82 5.70
CA GLY A 460 -8.93 -18.64 6.93
C GLY A 460 -8.64 -20.12 6.69
N ILE A 461 -8.44 -20.52 5.44
CA ILE A 461 -7.84 -21.79 5.03
C ILE A 461 -6.32 -21.55 5.00
N VAL A 462 -5.52 -22.50 5.48
CA VAL A 462 -4.07 -22.50 5.21
C VAL A 462 -3.83 -23.33 3.96
N GLU A 463 -3.64 -22.63 2.86
CA GLU A 463 -3.11 -23.18 1.62
C GLU A 463 -1.59 -22.98 1.55
N ILE A 464 -0.94 -23.70 0.63
CA ILE A 464 0.53 -23.75 0.46
C ILE A 464 1.22 -22.37 0.37
N VAL A 465 0.59 -21.31 -0.17
CA VAL A 465 1.20 -19.97 -0.23
C VAL A 465 1.20 -19.31 1.17
N THR A 466 0.07 -19.35 1.89
CA THR A 466 0.01 -19.00 3.32
C THR A 466 1.01 -19.83 4.15
N GLU A 467 1.10 -21.14 3.93
CA GLU A 467 2.01 -22.04 4.67
C GLU A 467 3.50 -21.70 4.45
N LEU A 468 3.91 -21.52 3.19
CA LEU A 468 5.27 -21.10 2.84
C LEU A 468 5.61 -19.75 3.46
N ARG A 469 4.68 -18.79 3.42
CA ARG A 469 4.88 -17.45 4.00
C ARG A 469 4.96 -17.48 5.54
N MET A 470 4.18 -18.33 6.20
CA MET A 470 4.30 -18.59 7.63
C MET A 470 5.66 -19.20 7.97
N SER A 471 6.10 -20.18 7.19
CA SER A 471 7.36 -20.91 7.39
C SER A 471 8.60 -20.02 7.16
N GLU A 472 8.58 -19.15 6.14
CA GLU A 472 9.61 -18.12 5.91
C GLU A 472 9.79 -17.23 7.15
N LEU A 473 8.70 -16.66 7.67
CA LEU A 473 8.73 -15.75 8.80
C LEU A 473 9.11 -16.44 10.13
N ALA A 474 8.77 -17.72 10.29
CA ALA A 474 9.14 -18.55 11.44
C ALA A 474 10.61 -19.01 11.43
N THR A 475 11.21 -19.17 10.24
CA THR A 475 12.60 -19.67 10.10
C THR A 475 13.64 -18.57 9.99
N LYS A 476 13.29 -17.40 9.45
CA LYS A 476 14.20 -16.26 9.27
C LYS A 476 14.89 -15.85 10.58
N PRO A 477 16.19 -15.47 10.57
CA PRO A 477 16.89 -14.93 11.73
C PRO A 477 16.19 -13.71 12.33
N LEU A 478 16.25 -13.54 13.65
CA LEU A 478 15.68 -12.38 14.33
C LEU A 478 16.39 -11.09 13.89
N GLU A 479 15.66 -10.12 13.35
CA GLU A 479 16.23 -8.85 12.85
C GLU A 479 15.32 -7.64 13.16
N ASN A 480 15.86 -6.44 12.99
CA ASN A 480 15.17 -5.18 13.27
C ASN A 480 13.85 -5.03 12.48
N GLY A 481 12.75 -4.82 13.20
CA GLY A 481 11.39 -4.72 12.67
C GLY A 481 10.50 -5.94 12.96
N MET A 482 11.06 -7.08 13.35
CA MET A 482 10.29 -8.30 13.59
C MET A 482 9.45 -8.27 14.87
N ARG A 483 8.33 -9.00 14.86
CA ARG A 483 7.56 -9.39 16.05
C ARG A 483 7.52 -10.91 16.14
N ARG A 484 8.24 -11.49 17.11
CA ARG A 484 8.25 -12.93 17.38
C ARG A 484 8.45 -13.20 18.85
N ASN A 485 7.74 -14.17 19.40
CA ASN A 485 7.76 -14.42 20.84
C ASN A 485 9.08 -15.06 21.34
N ASP A 486 9.89 -15.67 20.46
CA ASP A 486 11.28 -16.07 20.77
C ASP A 486 12.25 -14.88 20.92
N ALA A 487 11.89 -13.69 20.43
CA ALA A 487 12.66 -12.46 20.67
C ALA A 487 12.61 -12.00 22.15
N ILE A 488 11.70 -12.53 22.97
CA ILE A 488 11.66 -12.25 24.42
C ILE A 488 12.85 -12.96 25.09
N GLU A 489 12.93 -14.28 24.98
CA GLU A 489 14.01 -15.11 25.54
C GLU A 489 15.38 -14.67 25.01
N PHE A 490 15.49 -14.37 23.71
CA PHE A 490 16.71 -13.87 23.10
C PHE A 490 17.21 -12.57 23.77
N LYS A 491 16.30 -11.64 24.11
CA LYS A 491 16.64 -10.39 24.81
C LYS A 491 16.98 -10.59 26.28
N GLU A 492 16.27 -11.47 26.97
CA GLU A 492 16.65 -11.84 28.33
C GLU A 492 18.05 -12.44 28.36
N ASN A 493 18.40 -13.26 27.36
CA ASN A 493 19.70 -13.89 27.24
C ASN A 493 20.81 -12.85 26.94
N LEU A 494 20.53 -11.82 26.14
CA LEU A 494 21.45 -10.66 25.99
C LEU A 494 21.68 -9.89 27.32
N GLU A 495 20.66 -9.79 28.18
CA GLU A 495 20.79 -9.14 29.49
C GLU A 495 21.51 -10.03 30.53
N LYS A 496 21.20 -11.33 30.57
CA LYS A 496 21.94 -12.34 31.37
C LYS A 496 23.44 -12.36 31.00
N LEU A 497 23.75 -12.15 29.72
CA LEU A 497 25.11 -12.05 29.19
C LEU A 497 25.75 -10.66 29.37
N GLY A 498 25.04 -9.65 29.89
CA GLY A 498 25.62 -8.34 30.23
C GLY A 498 25.80 -7.33 29.09
N PHE A 499 25.27 -7.60 27.89
CA PHE A 499 25.43 -6.70 26.72
C PHE A 499 24.46 -5.50 26.71
N VAL A 500 23.43 -5.56 27.55
CA VAL A 500 22.33 -4.61 27.66
C VAL A 500 21.69 -4.76 29.05
N SER A 501 21.02 -3.72 29.55
CA SER A 501 19.98 -3.90 30.56
C SER A 501 18.70 -3.20 30.13
N TRP A 502 17.56 -3.86 30.33
CA TRP A 502 16.27 -3.41 29.81
C TRP A 502 15.51 -2.61 30.88
N LYS A 503 15.17 -1.35 30.58
CA LYS A 503 14.40 -0.47 31.49
C LYS A 503 12.97 -0.97 31.76
N ASN A 504 12.47 -1.92 30.96
CA ASN A 504 11.16 -2.58 31.04
C ASN A 504 11.32 -4.05 30.65
N THR A 505 10.37 -4.91 31.03
CA THR A 505 10.32 -6.33 30.59
C THR A 505 10.47 -6.47 29.07
N PRO A 506 11.32 -7.38 28.56
CA PRO A 506 11.49 -7.60 27.13
C PRO A 506 10.19 -7.95 26.41
N THR A 507 9.92 -7.24 25.32
CA THR A 507 8.78 -7.51 24.41
C THR A 507 9.20 -8.39 23.24
N ASN A 508 8.23 -8.94 22.51
CA ASN A 508 8.45 -9.72 21.29
C ASN A 508 8.90 -8.90 20.05
N PHE A 509 8.93 -7.57 20.14
CA PHE A 509 9.34 -6.69 19.04
C PHE A 509 10.87 -6.50 19.00
N TYR A 510 11.55 -7.11 18.04
CA TYR A 510 12.98 -6.90 17.82
C TYR A 510 13.19 -5.54 17.13
N GLY A 511 13.84 -4.60 17.82
CA GLY A 511 14.01 -3.22 17.34
C GLY A 511 15.48 -2.75 17.39
N PRO A 512 15.75 -1.47 17.06
CA PRO A 512 17.12 -0.95 16.93
C PRO A 512 17.97 -1.13 18.19
N SER A 513 17.39 -1.01 19.39
CA SER A 513 18.12 -1.24 20.64
C SER A 513 18.57 -2.70 20.82
N THR A 514 17.85 -3.66 20.23
CA THR A 514 18.21 -5.09 20.24
C THR A 514 19.28 -5.39 19.19
N GLU A 515 19.14 -4.84 17.99
CA GLU A 515 20.15 -4.88 16.93
C GLU A 515 21.50 -4.33 17.43
N GLN A 516 21.51 -3.19 18.12
CA GLN A 516 22.73 -2.62 18.71
C GLN A 516 23.30 -3.47 19.88
N ALA A 517 22.46 -4.14 20.67
CA ALA A 517 22.93 -5.08 21.70
C ALA A 517 23.58 -6.33 21.08
N VAL A 518 23.03 -6.82 19.95
CA VAL A 518 23.62 -7.92 19.18
C VAL A 518 24.92 -7.51 18.50
N ILE A 519 25.02 -6.32 17.90
CA ILE A 519 26.27 -5.82 17.31
C ILE A 519 27.38 -5.75 18.37
N LYS A 520 27.07 -5.36 19.62
CA LYS A 520 28.03 -5.41 20.74
C LYS A 520 28.48 -6.84 21.05
N LEU A 521 27.57 -7.80 21.13
CA LEU A 521 27.89 -9.22 21.35
C LEU A 521 28.76 -9.78 20.23
N GLN A 522 28.34 -9.56 18.98
CA GLN A 522 29.07 -10.01 17.79
C GLN A 522 30.48 -9.43 17.75
N LYS A 523 30.62 -8.12 17.99
CA LYS A 523 31.92 -7.45 18.06
C LYS A 523 32.82 -8.01 19.18
N TYR A 524 32.26 -8.30 20.37
CA TYR A 524 33.03 -8.82 21.51
C TYR A 524 33.57 -10.23 21.27
N TYR A 525 32.78 -11.11 20.63
CA TYR A 525 33.20 -12.49 20.30
C TYR A 525 33.76 -12.66 18.89
N GLY A 526 34.09 -11.58 18.18
CA GLY A 526 34.69 -11.63 16.84
C GLY A 526 33.78 -12.16 15.72
N LEU A 527 32.46 -12.23 15.95
CA LEU A 527 31.48 -12.68 14.97
C LEU A 527 31.21 -11.59 13.90
N PRO A 528 30.67 -11.95 12.72
CA PRO A 528 30.14 -10.99 11.77
C PRO A 528 29.09 -10.08 12.42
N GLN A 529 29.27 -8.76 12.30
CA GLN A 529 28.40 -7.75 12.91
C GLN A 529 27.11 -7.54 12.10
N THR A 530 26.29 -8.60 11.99
CA THR A 530 25.04 -8.61 11.22
C THR A 530 23.91 -7.84 11.87
N GLY A 531 23.95 -7.67 13.20
CA GLY A 531 22.84 -7.13 14.00
C GLY A 531 21.62 -8.07 14.08
N LYS A 532 21.79 -9.36 13.77
CA LYS A 532 20.72 -10.37 13.74
C LYS A 532 20.95 -11.49 14.75
N GLY A 533 19.87 -12.06 15.27
CA GLY A 533 19.88 -13.37 15.92
C GLY A 533 20.01 -14.48 14.87
N ASP A 534 21.17 -14.53 14.21
CA ASP A 534 21.58 -15.60 13.31
C ASP A 534 22.15 -16.80 14.07
N GLU A 535 22.44 -17.89 13.36
CA GLU A 535 22.85 -19.16 13.97
C GLU A 535 24.20 -19.06 14.71
N ALA A 536 25.17 -18.31 14.17
CA ALA A 536 26.44 -18.09 14.85
C ALA A 536 26.25 -17.28 16.15
N THR A 537 25.38 -16.27 16.12
CA THR A 537 25.03 -15.43 17.28
C THR A 537 24.32 -16.25 18.36
N ILE A 538 23.30 -17.04 17.98
CA ILE A 538 22.55 -17.89 18.91
C ILE A 538 23.45 -18.95 19.52
N ASN A 539 24.24 -19.67 18.71
CA ASN A 539 25.14 -20.72 19.20
C ASN A 539 26.17 -20.17 20.19
N LYS A 540 26.73 -18.96 19.96
CA LYS A 540 27.66 -18.33 20.91
C LYS A 540 26.98 -17.86 22.20
N MET A 541 25.71 -17.42 22.13
CA MET A 541 24.92 -17.12 23.33
C MET A 541 24.64 -18.38 24.15
N GLU A 542 24.26 -19.48 23.51
CA GLU A 542 24.04 -20.78 24.17
C GLU A 542 25.32 -21.34 24.79
N GLU A 543 26.46 -21.26 24.08
CA GLU A 543 27.78 -21.67 24.56
C GLU A 543 28.18 -20.96 25.87
N VAL A 544 28.08 -19.63 25.91
CA VAL A 544 28.47 -18.84 27.09
C VAL A 544 27.47 -19.06 28.24
N LEU A 545 26.17 -19.17 27.97
CA LEU A 545 25.15 -19.52 28.97
C LEU A 545 25.28 -20.96 29.48
N ALA A 546 25.95 -21.86 28.76
CA ALA A 546 26.25 -23.22 29.20
C ALA A 546 27.46 -23.31 30.15
N SER A 547 28.24 -22.23 30.33
CA SER A 547 29.45 -22.23 31.16
C SER A 547 29.21 -22.83 32.57
N PRO A 548 30.09 -23.72 33.06
CA PRO A 548 29.97 -24.28 34.40
C PRO A 548 30.32 -23.28 35.51
N TYR A 549 30.92 -22.13 35.17
CA TYR A 549 31.42 -21.14 36.11
C TYR A 549 30.46 -19.94 36.22
N GLN A 550 29.23 -20.23 36.69
CA GLN A 550 28.18 -19.24 36.89
C GLN A 550 27.35 -19.56 38.14
N LYS A 551 26.64 -18.54 38.65
CA LYS A 551 25.81 -18.60 39.86
C LYS A 551 24.93 -19.85 39.94
N GLY A 552 25.10 -20.62 41.01
CA GLY A 552 24.29 -21.81 41.30
C GLY A 552 24.75 -23.11 40.64
N LYS A 553 25.81 -23.08 39.82
CA LYS A 553 26.50 -24.30 39.37
C LYS A 553 27.56 -24.73 40.40
N SER A 554 27.86 -26.03 40.44
CA SER A 554 28.99 -26.59 41.17
C SER A 554 29.97 -27.24 40.20
N ASN A 555 31.24 -26.83 40.26
CA ASN A 555 32.33 -27.38 39.45
C ASN A 555 33.66 -27.17 40.18
N GLU A 556 34.53 -28.18 40.23
CA GLU A 556 35.81 -28.12 40.94
C GLU A 556 36.72 -26.95 40.48
N GLY A 557 36.69 -26.59 39.20
CA GLY A 557 37.43 -25.42 38.68
C GLY A 557 37.01 -24.09 39.32
N SER A 558 35.83 -24.02 39.93
CA SER A 558 35.39 -22.84 40.71
C SER A 558 36.27 -22.61 41.94
N ILE A 559 36.97 -23.63 42.44
CA ILE A 559 37.96 -23.48 43.52
C ILE A 559 39.16 -22.65 43.04
N ILE A 560 39.65 -22.93 41.82
CA ILE A 560 40.77 -22.22 41.20
C ILE A 560 40.38 -20.76 40.96
N ILE A 561 39.24 -20.51 40.29
CA ILE A 561 38.74 -19.16 40.01
C ILE A 561 38.57 -18.34 41.29
N LYS A 562 38.03 -18.96 42.36
CA LYS A 562 37.94 -18.31 43.67
C LYS A 562 39.31 -17.95 44.25
N GLN A 563 40.29 -18.85 44.17
CA GLN A 563 41.64 -18.57 44.66
C GLN A 563 42.31 -17.44 43.86
N GLN A 564 42.15 -17.40 42.54
CA GLN A 564 42.66 -16.31 41.70
C GLN A 564 42.02 -14.95 42.07
N LEU A 565 40.72 -14.94 42.34
CA LEU A 565 40.01 -13.75 42.82
C LEU A 565 40.41 -13.34 44.25
N VAL A 566 40.84 -14.29 45.10
CA VAL A 566 41.42 -14.01 46.43
C VAL A 566 42.82 -13.42 46.29
N ASP A 567 43.71 -14.03 45.51
CA ASP A 567 45.06 -13.53 45.21
C ASP A 567 45.03 -12.12 44.61
N LEU A 568 44.03 -11.79 43.80
CA LEU A 568 43.83 -10.47 43.19
C LEU A 568 42.99 -9.51 44.06
N GLY A 569 42.50 -9.93 45.23
CA GLY A 569 41.74 -9.11 46.19
C GLY A 569 40.26 -8.82 45.85
N TYR A 570 39.71 -9.46 44.82
CA TYR A 570 38.28 -9.35 44.44
C TYR A 570 37.35 -10.18 45.34
N LEU A 571 37.90 -11.09 46.15
CA LEU A 571 37.16 -11.99 47.03
C LEU A 571 37.93 -12.19 48.35
N ASP A 572 37.23 -12.16 49.49
CA ASP A 572 37.75 -12.68 50.77
C ASP A 572 37.08 -14.03 51.04
N LEU A 573 37.86 -15.11 50.97
CA LEU A 573 37.38 -16.47 51.22
C LEU A 573 38.51 -17.41 51.64
N LYS A 574 38.50 -17.87 52.89
CA LYS A 574 39.56 -18.74 53.45
C LYS A 574 39.49 -20.20 53.00
N ASN A 575 38.30 -20.70 52.66
CA ASN A 575 38.03 -22.09 52.26
C ASN A 575 37.15 -22.10 51.00
N PRO A 576 37.72 -22.06 49.78
CA PRO A 576 36.97 -22.18 48.54
C PRO A 576 36.33 -23.56 48.36
N THR A 577 35.13 -23.57 47.76
CA THR A 577 34.31 -24.76 47.49
C THR A 577 33.93 -24.87 46.01
N PRO A 578 33.43 -26.01 45.51
CA PRO A 578 33.00 -26.14 44.11
C PRO A 578 31.78 -25.29 43.71
N LEU A 579 30.93 -24.88 44.66
CA LEU A 579 29.69 -24.14 44.40
C LEU A 579 29.96 -22.67 44.06
N TYR A 580 29.67 -22.23 42.84
CA TYR A 580 29.81 -20.84 42.41
C TYR A 580 28.65 -19.99 42.98
N GLY A 581 28.92 -19.25 44.05
CA GLY A 581 27.92 -18.51 44.83
C GLY A 581 27.78 -17.04 44.44
N SER A 582 26.84 -16.34 45.09
CA SER A 582 26.58 -14.90 44.86
C SER A 582 27.76 -13.98 45.19
N GLN A 583 28.65 -14.37 46.11
CA GLN A 583 29.88 -13.62 46.39
C GLN A 583 30.93 -13.82 45.28
N THR A 584 30.99 -15.01 44.66
CA THR A 584 31.85 -15.29 43.50
C THR A 584 31.34 -14.58 42.25
N GLU A 585 30.02 -14.56 42.02
CA GLU A 585 29.38 -13.75 40.97
C GLU A 585 29.74 -12.26 41.11
N LYS A 586 29.68 -11.69 42.32
CA LYS A 586 30.08 -10.31 42.58
C LYS A 586 31.57 -10.07 42.32
N ALA A 587 32.45 -10.97 42.78
CA ALA A 587 33.89 -10.88 42.57
C ALA A 587 34.24 -10.91 41.07
N VAL A 588 33.60 -11.79 40.29
CA VAL A 588 33.77 -11.84 38.83
C VAL A 588 33.17 -10.62 38.13
N LYS A 589 31.99 -10.12 38.53
CA LYS A 589 31.44 -8.86 37.99
C LYS A 589 32.34 -7.65 38.28
N ALA A 590 32.96 -7.61 39.46
CA ALA A 590 33.94 -6.59 39.79
C ALA A 590 35.20 -6.74 38.89
N PHE A 591 35.77 -7.95 38.77
CA PHE A 591 36.92 -8.22 37.90
C PHE A 591 36.66 -7.88 36.43
N GLN A 592 35.52 -8.29 35.88
CA GLN A 592 35.12 -8.02 34.50
C GLN A 592 35.04 -6.52 34.22
N ARG A 593 34.29 -5.79 35.06
CA ARG A 593 34.17 -4.33 34.99
C ARG A 593 35.53 -3.64 35.12
N ASP A 594 36.42 -4.18 35.96
CA ASP A 594 37.73 -3.60 36.20
C ASP A 594 38.72 -3.82 35.03
N TYR A 595 38.55 -4.86 34.21
CA TYR A 595 39.38 -5.10 33.02
C TYR A 595 38.64 -4.90 31.69
N ASP A 596 37.63 -4.02 31.69
CA ASP A 596 36.82 -3.61 30.53
C ASP A 596 36.16 -4.79 29.76
N LEU A 597 35.91 -5.90 30.47
CA LEU A 597 35.18 -7.06 29.97
C LEU A 597 33.66 -6.88 30.14
N VAL A 598 32.90 -7.72 29.45
CA VAL A 598 31.43 -7.74 29.58
C VAL A 598 31.03 -8.28 30.96
N VAL A 599 30.20 -7.52 31.68
CA VAL A 599 29.92 -7.73 33.11
C VAL A 599 28.77 -8.74 33.34
N SER A 600 28.99 -9.98 32.91
CA SER A 600 28.02 -11.08 33.02
C SER A 600 27.95 -11.69 34.43
N GLY A 601 29.08 -11.78 35.14
CA GLY A 601 29.28 -12.59 36.35
C GLY A 601 29.36 -14.10 36.10
N ILE A 602 29.34 -14.51 34.84
CA ILE A 602 29.81 -15.80 34.35
C ILE A 602 31.34 -15.66 34.18
N ALA A 603 32.12 -16.70 34.48
CA ALA A 603 33.52 -16.75 34.09
C ALA A 603 33.66 -17.62 32.82
N GLU A 604 33.41 -17.03 31.65
CA GLU A 604 33.68 -17.65 30.35
C GLU A 604 35.16 -17.52 29.93
N GLU A 605 35.53 -18.16 28.82
CA GLU A 605 36.89 -18.24 28.27
C GLU A 605 37.67 -16.90 28.29
N VAL A 606 37.02 -15.79 27.92
CA VAL A 606 37.65 -14.46 27.90
C VAL A 606 37.99 -13.98 29.32
N THR A 607 37.04 -14.08 30.25
CA THR A 607 37.23 -13.76 31.67
C THR A 607 38.28 -14.67 32.33
N LEU A 608 38.30 -15.97 32.02
CA LEU A 608 39.30 -16.91 32.53
C LEU A 608 40.71 -16.58 32.03
N THR A 609 40.86 -16.39 30.72
CA THR A 609 42.13 -16.00 30.09
C THR A 609 42.67 -14.70 30.70
N LYS A 610 41.78 -13.74 30.99
CA LYS A 610 42.19 -12.47 31.60
C LYS A 610 42.58 -12.61 33.08
N LEU A 611 41.96 -13.52 33.84
CA LEU A 611 42.39 -13.85 35.21
C LEU A 611 43.81 -14.41 35.22
N ASP A 612 44.10 -15.37 34.33
CA ASP A 612 45.43 -15.96 34.19
C ASP A 612 46.49 -14.93 33.76
N GLU A 613 46.17 -14.10 32.76
CA GLU A 613 47.04 -13.02 32.26
C GLU A 613 47.37 -12.01 33.37
N VAL A 614 46.37 -11.52 34.10
CA VAL A 614 46.54 -10.53 35.18
C VAL A 614 47.34 -11.11 36.34
N LEU A 615 47.05 -12.35 36.76
CA LEU A 615 47.76 -13.00 37.86
C LEU A 615 49.22 -13.30 37.52
N SER A 616 49.51 -13.64 36.26
CA SER A 616 50.88 -13.90 35.78
C SER A 616 51.74 -12.63 35.68
N ASN A 617 51.13 -11.45 35.57
CA ASN A 617 51.79 -10.14 35.50
C ASN A 617 51.66 -9.34 36.80
N SER A 618 51.53 -10.00 37.96
CA SER A 618 51.38 -9.37 39.27
C SER A 618 52.52 -9.73 40.23
N LEU A 619 53.04 -8.77 41.00
CA LEU A 619 53.99 -9.02 42.10
C LEU A 619 53.27 -9.20 43.44
N LYS A 620 53.62 -10.23 44.20
CA LYS A 620 53.04 -10.58 45.51
C LYS A 620 54.06 -11.10 46.52
N VAL A 621 53.61 -11.35 47.75
CA VAL A 621 54.47 -11.82 48.85
C VAL A 621 55.19 -13.11 48.48
N GLY A 622 56.52 -13.10 48.63
CA GLY A 622 57.41 -14.19 48.26
C GLY A 622 58.30 -13.88 47.05
N ASP A 623 57.86 -12.99 46.15
CA ASP A 623 58.58 -12.66 44.91
C ASP A 623 59.91 -11.93 45.17
N LYS A 624 60.84 -12.04 44.22
CA LYS A 624 62.22 -11.53 44.33
C LYS A 624 62.75 -11.06 42.99
N GLY A 625 63.58 -10.02 42.99
CA GLY A 625 64.32 -9.57 41.81
C GLY A 625 64.33 -8.05 41.65
N SER A 626 64.70 -7.60 40.45
CA SER A 626 64.78 -6.17 40.08
C SER A 626 63.45 -5.45 40.24
N ALA A 627 62.35 -6.00 39.71
CA ALA A 627 61.02 -5.39 39.79
C ALA A 627 60.55 -5.15 41.24
N VAL A 628 60.98 -5.99 42.19
CA VAL A 628 60.69 -5.83 43.63
C VAL A 628 61.54 -4.71 44.26
N ILE A 629 62.75 -4.46 43.75
CA ILE A 629 63.60 -3.35 44.19
C ILE A 629 63.05 -2.03 43.63
N GLU A 630 62.76 -1.99 42.33
CA GLU A 630 62.17 -0.85 41.62
C GLU A 630 60.84 -0.41 42.25
N LEU A 631 59.93 -1.36 42.51
CA LEU A 631 58.69 -1.10 43.26
C LEU A 631 58.95 -0.41 44.61
N LYS A 632 59.97 -0.83 45.36
CA LYS A 632 60.29 -0.22 46.67
C LYS A 632 60.81 1.20 46.51
N GLU A 633 61.63 1.47 45.51
CA GLU A 633 62.12 2.83 45.20
C GLU A 633 60.97 3.75 44.77
N GLN A 634 60.05 3.25 43.92
CA GLN A 634 58.84 3.95 43.50
C GLN A 634 57.89 4.24 44.67
N MET A 635 57.58 3.26 45.53
CA MET A 635 56.75 3.43 46.73
C MET A 635 57.35 4.48 47.69
N ASN A 636 58.65 4.42 47.95
CA ASN A 636 59.35 5.41 48.77
C ASN A 636 59.25 6.83 48.17
N ARG A 637 59.40 6.99 46.85
CA ARG A 637 59.26 8.29 46.15
C ARG A 637 57.83 8.83 46.18
N LEU A 638 56.83 7.95 46.21
CA LEU A 638 55.40 8.30 46.27
C LEU A 638 54.87 8.57 47.68
N GLY A 639 55.73 8.56 48.71
CA GLY A 639 55.34 8.83 50.09
C GLY A 639 54.80 7.62 50.86
N PHE A 640 55.01 6.39 50.36
CA PHE A 640 54.62 5.13 50.98
C PHE A 640 55.87 4.35 51.43
N PRO A 641 56.49 4.70 52.58
CA PRO A 641 57.83 4.25 52.92
C PRO A 641 57.93 2.76 53.26
N ILE A 642 58.95 2.09 52.72
CA ILE A 642 59.24 0.66 52.95
C ILE A 642 60.60 0.53 53.65
N ASN A 643 60.56 0.37 54.97
CA ASN A 643 61.75 0.36 55.84
C ASN A 643 62.49 -1.00 55.86
N ASN A 644 62.83 -1.56 54.69
CA ASN A 644 63.74 -2.73 54.60
C ASN A 644 64.53 -2.76 53.28
N THR A 645 65.74 -3.30 53.34
CA THR A 645 66.72 -3.35 52.23
C THR A 645 66.77 -4.69 51.49
N THR A 646 65.78 -5.58 51.69
CA THR A 646 65.79 -6.90 51.03
C THR A 646 65.31 -6.82 49.59
N ASN A 647 65.79 -7.70 48.72
CA ASN A 647 65.29 -7.86 47.35
C ASN A 647 63.99 -8.70 47.25
N THR A 648 63.33 -8.96 48.38
CA THR A 648 62.16 -9.85 48.51
C THR A 648 60.91 -9.04 48.85
N PHE A 649 59.78 -9.39 48.23
CA PHE A 649 58.46 -8.83 48.51
C PHE A 649 57.95 -9.47 49.81
N GLY A 650 58.02 -8.73 50.91
CA GLY A 650 57.62 -9.20 52.24
C GLY A 650 56.46 -8.39 52.80
N VAL A 651 56.02 -8.73 54.02
CA VAL A 651 54.85 -8.12 54.68
C VAL A 651 54.90 -6.59 54.80
N GLU A 652 56.08 -5.97 54.91
CA GLU A 652 56.19 -4.49 54.90
C GLU A 652 56.07 -3.88 53.49
N THR A 653 56.35 -4.66 52.44
CA THR A 653 56.12 -4.27 51.03
C THR A 653 54.63 -4.37 50.71
N GLU A 654 54.01 -5.50 51.09
CA GLU A 654 52.57 -5.75 51.03
C GLU A 654 51.77 -4.64 51.75
N LYS A 655 52.13 -4.28 53.00
CA LYS A 655 51.49 -3.17 53.73
C LYS A 655 51.58 -1.83 53.01
N ALA A 656 52.75 -1.48 52.46
CA ALA A 656 52.91 -0.21 51.74
C ALA A 656 52.09 -0.18 50.46
N VAL A 657 52.10 -1.26 49.68
CA VAL A 657 51.24 -1.44 48.49
C VAL A 657 49.76 -1.39 48.87
N ASN A 658 49.37 -2.02 49.98
CA ASN A 658 48.00 -2.02 50.48
C ASN A 658 47.53 -0.60 50.88
N ASN A 659 48.41 0.19 51.49
CA ASN A 659 48.14 1.59 51.86
C ASN A 659 48.10 2.50 50.61
N PHE A 660 48.98 2.30 49.64
CA PHE A 660 48.95 2.96 48.33
C PHE A 660 47.62 2.69 47.61
N GLN A 661 47.23 1.41 47.52
CA GLN A 661 45.98 1.00 46.90
C GLN A 661 44.76 1.63 47.58
N LYS A 662 44.71 1.63 48.92
CA LYS A 662 43.65 2.33 49.68
C LYS A 662 43.57 3.82 49.37
N HIS A 663 44.70 4.51 49.27
CA HIS A 663 44.72 5.95 49.05
C HIS A 663 44.15 6.32 47.67
N TYR A 664 44.55 5.62 46.61
CA TYR A 664 44.07 5.87 45.24
C TYR A 664 42.81 5.06 44.86
N GLY A 665 42.04 4.58 45.84
CA GLY A 665 40.77 3.87 45.61
C GLY A 665 40.88 2.53 44.87
N LEU A 666 42.08 1.96 44.76
CA LEU A 666 42.32 0.65 44.16
C LEU A 666 41.91 -0.47 45.12
N ILE A 667 41.73 -1.68 44.58
CA ILE A 667 41.55 -2.89 45.40
C ILE A 667 42.80 -3.12 46.25
N ALA A 668 42.63 -3.00 47.56
CA ALA A 668 43.69 -3.12 48.55
C ALA A 668 44.03 -4.59 48.86
N SER A 669 44.59 -5.28 47.85
CA SER A 669 45.06 -6.66 47.94
C SER A 669 46.46 -6.78 48.56
N GLY A 670 47.27 -5.72 48.51
CA GLY A 670 48.72 -5.81 48.77
C GLY A 670 49.52 -6.43 47.59
N VAL A 671 48.85 -6.79 46.50
CA VAL A 671 49.42 -7.38 45.27
C VAL A 671 49.49 -6.34 44.18
N VAL A 672 50.68 -6.13 43.61
CA VAL A 672 50.93 -5.15 42.55
C VAL A 672 50.58 -5.76 41.20
N ASN A 673 49.31 -5.62 40.83
CA ASN A 673 48.78 -5.94 39.51
C ASN A 673 49.00 -4.78 38.51
N PRO A 674 48.75 -4.96 37.19
CA PRO A 674 48.97 -3.92 36.18
C PRO A 674 48.25 -2.60 36.46
N LYS A 675 47.07 -2.59 37.10
CA LYS A 675 46.43 -1.33 37.53
C LYS A 675 47.26 -0.57 38.57
N THR A 676 47.85 -1.31 39.51
CA THR A 676 48.71 -0.73 40.55
C THR A 676 49.97 -0.14 39.92
N VAL A 677 50.59 -0.84 38.96
CA VAL A 677 51.74 -0.33 38.16
C VAL A 677 51.36 0.93 37.39
N ASN A 678 50.30 0.89 36.57
CA ASN A 678 49.85 2.04 35.78
C ASN A 678 49.55 3.26 36.67
N LYS A 679 49.00 3.06 37.88
CA LYS A 679 48.75 4.16 38.81
C LYS A 679 50.05 4.74 39.36
N ILE A 680 51.01 3.90 39.77
CA ILE A 680 52.37 4.30 40.20
C ILE A 680 53.03 5.16 39.11
N GLU A 681 53.06 4.66 37.87
CA GLU A 681 53.64 5.35 36.72
C GLU A 681 52.96 6.69 36.45
N SER A 682 51.62 6.75 36.48
CA SER A 682 50.88 8.00 36.23
C SER A 682 51.23 9.13 37.20
N ILE A 683 51.50 8.81 38.47
CA ILE A 683 51.89 9.82 39.48
C ILE A 683 53.36 10.21 39.28
N LEU A 684 54.23 9.24 39.04
CA LEU A 684 55.65 9.48 38.74
C LEU A 684 55.86 10.26 37.43
N ALA A 685 54.89 10.25 36.52
CA ALA A 685 54.85 11.03 35.29
C ALA A 685 54.20 12.43 35.45
N SER A 686 53.73 12.81 36.64
CA SER A 686 53.07 14.12 36.85
C SER A 686 53.98 15.29 36.40
N PRO A 687 53.45 16.30 35.69
CA PRO A 687 54.20 17.49 35.32
C PRO A 687 54.52 18.41 36.52
N PHE A 688 53.93 18.13 37.69
CA PHE A 688 53.99 18.96 38.90
C PHE A 688 54.89 18.32 39.96
N GLN A 689 56.17 18.12 39.60
CA GLN A 689 57.19 17.53 40.46
C GLN A 689 58.56 18.21 40.29
N TYR A 690 59.45 17.99 41.26
CA TYR A 690 60.78 18.59 41.30
C TYR A 690 61.55 18.45 39.98
N GLY A 691 61.98 19.59 39.43
CA GLY A 691 62.80 19.68 38.22
C GLY A 691 62.02 19.84 36.91
N VAL A 692 60.71 19.60 36.89
CA VAL A 692 59.88 19.75 35.69
C VAL A 692 59.47 21.23 35.49
N THR A 693 59.24 21.63 34.24
CA THR A 693 58.68 22.94 33.88
C THR A 693 57.33 22.73 33.19
N HIS A 694 56.27 23.33 33.73
CA HIS A 694 54.91 23.29 33.16
C HIS A 694 54.21 24.62 33.40
N GLU A 695 53.44 25.12 32.43
CA GLU A 695 52.81 26.45 32.53
C GLU A 695 51.83 26.56 33.71
N ASP A 696 50.97 25.55 33.91
CA ASP A 696 50.05 25.50 35.05
C ASP A 696 50.73 25.55 36.43
N SER A 697 52.03 25.23 36.53
CA SER A 697 52.78 25.38 37.78
C SER A 697 52.75 26.84 38.29
N ILE A 698 52.56 27.82 37.41
CA ILE A 698 52.32 29.22 37.79
C ILE A 698 51.05 29.34 38.64
N GLN A 699 49.96 28.67 38.23
CA GLN A 699 48.67 28.76 38.91
C GLN A 699 48.63 27.93 40.20
N LEU A 700 49.26 26.76 40.21
CA LEU A 700 49.40 25.94 41.44
C LEU A 700 50.21 26.68 42.52
N LYS A 701 51.27 27.40 42.12
CA LYS A 701 52.04 28.27 43.01
C LYS A 701 51.22 29.43 43.57
N LYS A 702 50.29 30.01 42.79
CA LYS A 702 49.34 31.03 43.27
C LYS A 702 48.32 30.46 44.26
N TYR A 703 47.85 29.22 44.08
CA TYR A 703 47.00 28.55 45.07
C TYR A 703 47.73 28.30 46.38
N LEU A 704 48.95 27.76 46.34
CA LEU A 704 49.80 27.56 47.53
C LEU A 704 50.08 28.88 48.27
N GLU A 705 50.29 29.97 47.55
CA GLU A 705 50.48 31.31 48.13
C GLU A 705 49.20 31.88 48.74
N LYS A 706 48.06 31.77 48.05
CA LYS A 706 46.74 32.18 48.56
C LYS A 706 46.38 31.43 49.84
N LEU A 707 46.80 30.17 49.95
CA LEU A 707 46.62 29.31 51.13
C LEU A 707 47.71 29.48 52.21
N GLY A 708 48.68 30.38 52.00
CA GLY A 708 49.69 30.72 53.02
C GLY A 708 50.88 29.75 53.15
N TYR A 709 50.96 28.71 52.31
CA TYR A 709 52.07 27.73 52.34
C TYR A 709 53.42 28.32 51.91
N VAL A 710 53.39 29.45 51.21
CA VAL A 710 54.54 30.12 50.59
C VAL A 710 54.23 31.59 50.32
N ASN A 711 55.28 32.40 50.12
CA ASN A 711 55.19 33.79 49.68
C ASN A 711 56.30 34.01 48.63
N TRP A 712 55.93 34.33 47.40
CA TRP A 712 56.85 34.42 46.27
C TRP A 712 57.37 35.86 46.13
N LYS A 713 58.69 36.04 46.27
CA LYS A 713 59.34 37.37 46.18
C LYS A 713 59.25 38.02 44.79
N ASN A 714 58.94 37.25 43.76
CA ASN A 714 58.76 37.62 42.36
C ASN A 714 57.55 36.83 41.82
N GLU A 715 57.00 37.23 40.68
CA GLU A 715 55.90 36.48 40.04
C GLU A 715 56.25 34.99 39.82
N PRO A 716 55.32 34.04 40.09
CA PRO A 716 55.56 32.62 39.88
C PRO A 716 55.81 32.28 38.41
N ASN A 717 56.87 31.53 38.13
CA ASN A 717 57.18 30.97 36.80
C ASN A 717 56.77 29.48 36.69
N GLY A 718 56.90 28.88 35.50
CA GLY A 718 56.54 27.48 35.26
C GLY A 718 57.48 26.41 35.85
N TYR A 719 58.66 26.77 36.39
CA TYR A 719 59.66 25.79 36.85
C TYR A 719 59.39 25.29 38.26
N TYR A 720 59.11 24.00 38.44
CA TYR A 720 58.82 23.38 39.73
C TYR A 720 60.13 23.09 40.50
N GLY A 721 60.64 24.10 41.18
CA GLY A 721 61.87 24.02 41.98
C GLY A 721 61.64 23.57 43.43
N ARG A 722 62.74 23.41 44.18
CA ARG A 722 62.75 22.89 45.57
C ARG A 722 61.86 23.67 46.54
N SER A 723 61.69 24.97 46.34
CA SER A 723 60.77 25.79 47.16
C SER A 723 59.30 25.45 46.92
N THR A 724 58.93 25.04 45.70
CA THR A 724 57.58 24.58 45.35
C THR A 724 57.35 23.17 45.88
N GLU A 725 58.32 22.27 45.69
CA GLU A 725 58.31 20.93 46.27
C GLU A 725 58.12 20.97 47.80
N ASN A 726 58.86 21.83 48.52
CA ASN A 726 58.73 22.00 49.96
C ASN A 726 57.37 22.59 50.39
N ALA A 727 56.79 23.51 49.59
CA ALA A 727 55.46 24.05 49.86
C ALA A 727 54.36 22.99 49.68
N VAL A 728 54.49 22.15 48.64
CA VAL A 728 53.58 21.02 48.38
C VAL A 728 53.73 19.92 49.43
N LYS A 729 54.95 19.61 49.89
CA LYS A 729 55.16 18.66 51.00
C LYS A 729 54.45 19.10 52.28
N ARG A 730 54.50 20.40 52.61
CA ARG A 730 53.74 20.97 53.74
C ARG A 730 52.24 20.92 53.52
N PHE A 731 51.77 21.25 52.31
CA PHE A 731 50.35 21.14 51.96
C PHE A 731 49.84 19.69 52.09
N GLN A 732 50.65 18.71 51.66
CA GLN A 732 50.35 17.29 51.82
C GLN A 732 50.35 16.86 53.30
N GLU A 733 51.38 17.28 54.07
CA GLU A 733 51.52 16.98 55.50
C GLU A 733 50.36 17.53 56.33
N ASP A 734 50.03 18.82 56.17
CA ASP A 734 48.93 19.50 56.89
C ASP A 734 47.54 18.88 56.60
N ASN A 735 47.35 18.31 55.41
CA ASN A 735 46.08 17.73 54.96
C ASN A 735 46.07 16.19 55.01
N GLY A 736 47.10 15.55 55.57
CA GLY A 736 47.17 14.09 55.75
C GLY A 736 47.35 13.27 54.46
N LEU A 737 47.85 13.89 53.39
CA LEU A 737 48.18 13.25 52.12
C LEU A 737 49.60 12.62 52.13
N PRO A 738 49.91 11.68 51.22
CA PRO A 738 51.26 11.13 51.06
C PRO A 738 52.28 12.23 50.73
N VAL A 739 53.30 12.41 51.58
CA VAL A 739 54.27 13.52 51.50
C VAL A 739 55.34 13.24 50.44
N SER A 740 54.94 13.23 49.18
CA SER A 740 55.80 12.99 48.02
C SER A 740 56.47 14.27 47.50
N GLY A 741 55.80 15.43 47.60
CA GLY A 741 56.16 16.68 46.92
C GLY A 741 55.85 16.69 45.42
N ILE A 742 55.14 15.67 44.94
CA ILE A 742 54.51 15.59 43.63
C ILE A 742 53.06 15.99 43.81
N ILE A 743 52.53 16.91 43.00
CA ILE A 743 51.07 17.12 42.93
C ILE A 743 50.50 16.04 41.99
N ASP A 744 49.74 15.11 42.57
CA ASP A 744 48.86 14.16 41.88
C ASP A 744 47.43 14.72 41.76
N GLU A 745 46.47 13.95 41.24
CA GLU A 745 45.10 14.43 41.08
C GLU A 745 44.38 14.73 42.41
N ILE A 746 44.68 13.98 43.48
CA ILE A 746 44.07 14.16 44.81
C ILE A 746 44.61 15.42 45.49
N THR A 747 45.93 15.62 45.42
CA THR A 747 46.61 16.84 45.89
C THR A 747 46.15 18.04 45.09
N LEU A 748 45.95 17.90 43.77
CA LEU A 748 45.46 18.96 42.89
C LEU A 748 44.02 19.36 43.20
N GLU A 749 43.10 18.39 43.31
CA GLU A 749 41.69 18.64 43.59
C GLU A 749 41.52 19.38 44.92
N LEU A 750 42.18 18.91 45.99
CA LEU A 750 42.13 19.56 47.30
C LEU A 750 42.76 20.96 47.27
N LEU A 751 43.89 21.14 46.58
CA LEU A 751 44.56 22.44 46.45
C LEU A 751 43.69 23.46 45.71
N VAL A 752 42.95 23.02 44.69
CA VAL A 752 42.00 23.86 43.94
C VAL A 752 40.75 24.15 44.76
N GLU A 753 40.17 23.16 45.46
CA GLU A 753 38.97 23.35 46.28
C GLU A 753 39.22 24.33 47.42
N MET A 754 40.30 24.12 48.20
CA MET A 754 40.63 25.01 49.33
C MET A 754 40.94 26.44 48.85
N ALA A 755 41.51 26.60 47.65
CA ALA A 755 41.81 27.91 47.07
C ALA A 755 40.61 28.59 46.37
N SER A 756 39.45 27.94 46.28
CA SER A 756 38.28 28.40 45.50
C SER A 756 37.20 29.12 46.33
N VAL A 757 36.31 29.85 45.65
CA VAL A 757 35.06 30.39 46.22
C VAL A 757 33.94 29.89 45.32
N LYS A 758 33.07 29.01 45.84
CA LYS A 758 32.17 28.19 45.01
C LYS A 758 31.01 28.95 44.37
N GLU A 759 30.46 29.96 45.03
CA GLU A 759 29.50 30.89 44.43
C GLU A 759 29.93 32.33 44.70
N LEU A 760 29.95 33.16 43.65
CA LEU A 760 30.24 34.59 43.71
C LEU A 760 29.11 35.38 43.05
N PHE A 761 28.46 36.25 43.82
CA PHE A 761 27.42 37.15 43.32
C PHE A 761 28.01 38.54 43.11
N LEU A 762 28.04 38.97 41.85
CA LEU A 762 28.33 40.32 41.40
C LEU A 762 27.00 41.04 41.08
N THR A 763 27.05 42.37 40.96
CA THR A 763 25.89 43.19 40.59
C THR A 763 26.27 44.23 39.55
N THR A 764 25.43 44.38 38.52
CA THR A 764 25.55 45.45 37.52
C THR A 764 24.39 46.42 37.70
N GLU A 765 24.69 47.64 38.14
CA GLU A 765 23.71 48.72 38.28
C GLU A 765 23.43 49.41 36.94
N TYR A 766 22.14 49.60 36.62
CA TYR A 766 21.67 50.35 35.45
C TYR A 766 20.98 51.65 35.90
N ASN A 767 21.23 52.77 35.22
CA ASN A 767 20.61 54.08 35.44
C ASN A 767 19.17 54.16 34.89
N LEU A 768 18.41 53.09 35.11
CA LEU A 768 17.10 52.82 34.55
C LEU A 768 16.23 52.25 35.67
N THR A 769 15.02 52.78 35.87
CA THR A 769 14.09 52.20 36.84
C THR A 769 13.37 51.00 36.24
N LEU A 770 13.02 50.01 37.05
CA LEU A 770 12.34 48.80 36.59
C LEU A 770 11.03 49.11 35.83
N GLN A 771 10.32 50.16 36.24
CA GLN A 771 9.11 50.60 35.53
C GLN A 771 9.43 51.20 34.16
N LYS A 772 10.46 52.04 34.05
CA LYS A 772 10.89 52.60 32.76
C LYS A 772 11.43 51.50 31.83
N ALA A 773 12.09 50.47 32.36
CA ALA A 773 12.47 49.27 31.60
C ALA A 773 11.23 48.55 31.04
N LEU A 774 10.23 48.30 31.89
CA LEU A 774 8.96 47.68 31.48
C LEU A 774 8.22 48.50 30.41
N ASP A 775 8.17 49.82 30.56
CA ASP A 775 7.56 50.74 29.60
C ASP A 775 8.30 50.78 28.25
N ILE A 776 9.59 50.40 28.21
CA ILE A 776 10.36 50.19 26.98
C ILE A 776 10.02 48.82 26.38
N GLN A 777 10.03 47.74 27.18
CA GLN A 777 9.69 46.38 26.71
C GLN A 777 8.29 46.31 26.09
N MET A 778 7.28 46.95 26.71
CA MET A 778 5.91 46.91 26.20
C MET A 778 5.72 47.55 24.81
N LYS A 779 6.70 48.31 24.29
CA LYS A 779 6.67 48.88 22.93
C LYS A 779 6.99 47.83 21.85
N VAL A 780 7.77 46.80 22.17
CA VAL A 780 8.17 45.75 21.21
C VAL A 780 7.24 44.53 21.19
N LYS A 781 6.11 44.59 21.89
CA LYS A 781 5.07 43.53 21.93
C LYS A 781 5.62 42.15 22.33
N PRO A 782 6.20 42.02 23.54
CA PRO A 782 6.78 40.78 24.03
C PRO A 782 5.71 39.67 24.08
N GLN A 783 6.11 38.41 23.93
CA GLN A 783 5.19 37.30 23.66
C GLN A 783 5.03 36.36 24.86
N SER A 784 3.89 35.67 24.90
CA SER A 784 3.53 34.63 25.87
C SER A 784 2.66 33.55 25.22
N ASP A 785 2.78 32.32 25.70
CA ASP A 785 2.06 31.11 25.27
C ASP A 785 0.88 30.73 26.19
N GLN A 786 0.53 31.59 27.15
CA GLN A 786 -0.36 31.27 28.26
C GLN A 786 -1.87 31.48 27.98
N TYR A 787 -2.26 32.18 26.90
CA TYR A 787 -3.64 32.67 26.73
C TYR A 787 -4.49 31.84 25.74
N TYR A 788 -5.25 30.87 26.27
CA TYR A 788 -6.15 29.99 25.51
C TYR A 788 -7.57 30.55 25.29
N SER A 789 -7.89 31.73 25.83
CA SER A 789 -9.17 32.41 25.61
C SER A 789 -9.01 33.93 25.68
N GLY A 790 -9.90 34.65 24.98
CA GLY A 790 -9.98 36.11 25.00
C GLY A 790 -11.41 36.60 24.78
N TYR A 791 -11.58 37.89 24.58
CA TYR A 791 -12.86 38.54 24.34
C TYR A 791 -12.84 39.37 23.06
N VAL A 792 -13.93 39.31 22.29
CA VAL A 792 -14.19 40.15 21.11
C VAL A 792 -15.56 40.81 21.29
N SER A 793 -15.72 42.06 20.85
CA SER A 793 -16.99 42.78 20.97
C SER A 793 -18.05 42.19 20.04
N ASN A 794 -19.28 42.07 20.53
CA ASN A 794 -20.45 41.60 19.79
C ASN A 794 -20.65 42.33 18.44
N THR A 795 -20.34 43.62 18.40
CA THR A 795 -20.53 44.54 17.27
C THR A 795 -19.75 44.11 16.02
N TYR A 796 -18.66 43.36 16.23
CA TYR A 796 -17.76 42.92 15.17
C TYR A 796 -17.65 41.40 15.04
N LEU A 797 -18.52 40.63 15.71
CA LEU A 797 -18.48 39.16 15.70
C LEU A 797 -19.87 38.59 15.39
N LYS A 798 -20.12 38.25 14.13
CA LYS A 798 -21.38 37.62 13.69
C LYS A 798 -21.39 36.15 14.14
N LEU A 799 -22.40 35.78 14.91
CA LEU A 799 -22.55 34.41 15.42
C LEU A 799 -23.18 33.48 14.38
N TYR A 800 -22.76 32.22 14.42
CA TYR A 800 -23.29 31.10 13.63
C TYR A 800 -23.40 29.85 14.51
N ASP A 801 -24.32 28.96 14.14
CA ASP A 801 -24.28 27.57 14.55
C ASP A 801 -23.22 26.81 13.77
N GLY A 802 -22.54 25.86 14.43
CA GLY A 802 -21.33 25.27 13.91
C GLY A 802 -20.95 23.99 14.61
N GLY A 803 -19.97 23.31 14.01
CA GLY A 803 -19.51 22.02 14.47
C GLY A 803 -18.00 21.86 14.45
N SER A 804 -17.55 20.73 14.98
CA SER A 804 -16.14 20.33 15.03
C SER A 804 -15.99 18.85 14.72
N ILE A 805 -15.01 18.50 13.90
CA ILE A 805 -14.63 17.13 13.56
C ILE A 805 -14.13 16.38 14.81
N THR A 806 -14.58 15.15 15.02
CA THR A 806 -14.23 14.30 16.18
C THR A 806 -13.24 13.18 15.86
N GLY A 807 -13.20 12.72 14.61
CA GLY A 807 -12.24 11.69 14.16
C GLY A 807 -10.84 12.25 13.85
N TYR A 808 -9.80 11.42 13.93
CA TYR A 808 -8.41 11.82 13.66
C TYR A 808 -8.18 12.38 12.25
N SER A 809 -8.79 11.75 11.24
CA SER A 809 -8.86 12.23 9.86
C SER A 809 -10.23 11.87 9.29
N VAL A 810 -10.92 12.85 8.69
CA VAL A 810 -12.31 12.73 8.23
C VAL A 810 -12.46 13.36 6.86
N ASN A 811 -13.07 12.62 5.93
CA ASN A 811 -13.33 13.11 4.57
C ASN A 811 -14.58 13.98 4.53
N LEU A 812 -14.41 15.27 4.20
CA LEU A 812 -15.51 16.13 3.79
C LEU A 812 -15.92 15.76 2.36
N ARG A 813 -17.23 15.82 2.06
CA ARG A 813 -17.79 15.38 0.78
C ARG A 813 -18.64 16.45 0.12
N LYS A 814 -18.77 16.41 -1.21
CA LYS A 814 -19.60 17.36 -1.98
C LYS A 814 -21.10 17.02 -1.98
N SER A 815 -21.45 15.82 -1.51
CA SER A 815 -22.83 15.35 -1.25
C SER A 815 -22.81 14.29 -0.13
N PRO A 816 -23.96 13.89 0.47
CA PRO A 816 -23.99 12.95 1.59
C PRO A 816 -23.92 11.46 1.17
N TYR A 817 -23.30 11.15 0.04
CA TYR A 817 -23.15 9.80 -0.52
C TYR A 817 -21.68 9.34 -0.57
N LEU A 818 -21.42 8.05 -0.42
CA LEU A 818 -20.09 7.49 -0.13
C LEU A 818 -19.20 7.23 -1.36
N LEU A 819 -19.63 7.64 -2.56
CA LEU A 819 -18.86 7.53 -3.80
C LEU A 819 -17.43 8.11 -3.67
N SER A 820 -16.47 7.51 -4.36
CA SER A 820 -15.05 7.89 -4.28
C SER A 820 -14.75 9.27 -4.87
N ASN A 821 -15.35 9.59 -6.01
CA ASN A 821 -15.27 10.89 -6.70
C ASN A 821 -15.94 12.05 -5.94
N ASN A 822 -16.62 11.77 -4.83
CA ASN A 822 -17.39 12.75 -4.05
C ASN A 822 -16.62 13.33 -2.85
N ILE A 823 -15.38 12.89 -2.61
CA ILE A 823 -14.53 13.45 -1.56
C ILE A 823 -14.05 14.84 -2.01
N TYR A 824 -14.19 15.84 -1.14
CA TYR A 824 -13.59 17.18 -1.30
C TYR A 824 -12.16 17.19 -0.77
N GLY A 825 -11.95 16.63 0.42
CA GLY A 825 -10.64 16.51 1.05
C GLY A 825 -10.75 15.93 2.46
N SER A 826 -9.61 15.54 3.04
CA SER A 826 -9.52 15.04 4.42
C SER A 826 -9.14 16.17 5.37
N VAL A 827 -9.81 16.24 6.53
CA VAL A 827 -9.53 17.22 7.59
C VAL A 827 -9.29 16.52 8.93
N VAL A 828 -8.48 17.13 9.80
CA VAL A 828 -8.08 16.53 11.09
C VAL A 828 -9.07 16.80 12.21
N GLY A 829 -9.01 16.01 13.27
CA GLY A 829 -9.79 16.21 14.50
C GLY A 829 -9.65 17.62 15.06
N GLY A 830 -10.77 18.20 15.52
CA GLY A 830 -10.86 19.57 16.01
C GLY A 830 -11.05 20.64 14.92
N THR A 831 -10.98 20.31 13.64
CA THR A 831 -11.35 21.23 12.53
C THR A 831 -12.79 21.70 12.71
N THR A 832 -13.04 23.01 12.58
CA THR A 832 -14.39 23.61 12.75
C THR A 832 -15.01 24.05 11.42
N PHE A 833 -16.34 24.08 11.38
CA PHE A 833 -17.16 24.43 10.22
C PHE A 833 -18.49 25.04 10.68
N LYS A 834 -19.15 25.86 9.86
CA LYS A 834 -20.53 26.31 10.16
C LYS A 834 -21.50 25.20 9.79
N VAL A 835 -22.60 25.06 10.52
CA VAL A 835 -23.68 24.11 10.21
C VAL A 835 -24.78 24.85 9.48
N LEU A 836 -25.18 24.33 8.31
CA LEU A 836 -26.23 24.89 7.46
C LEU A 836 -27.54 24.12 7.59
N ASP A 837 -27.44 22.80 7.80
CA ASP A 837 -28.54 21.87 8.08
C ASP A 837 -27.93 20.70 8.86
N ASP A 838 -28.46 20.39 10.04
CA ASP A 838 -27.94 19.33 10.92
C ASP A 838 -28.68 17.98 10.75
N ASN A 839 -29.64 17.88 9.83
CA ASN A 839 -30.55 16.74 9.72
C ASN A 839 -30.75 16.24 8.26
N VAL A 840 -29.69 16.26 7.45
CA VAL A 840 -29.74 15.73 6.08
C VAL A 840 -29.64 14.21 6.09
N GLU A 841 -30.48 13.51 5.32
CA GLU A 841 -30.31 12.07 5.07
C GLU A 841 -29.30 11.78 3.95
N GLY A 842 -28.56 10.69 4.10
CA GLY A 842 -27.61 10.20 3.10
C GLY A 842 -27.30 8.71 3.25
N ASP A 843 -26.14 8.31 2.73
CA ASP A 843 -25.65 6.93 2.86
C ASP A 843 -25.39 6.57 4.32
N MET A 844 -25.61 5.29 4.65
CA MET A 844 -25.47 4.79 6.02
C MET A 844 -23.99 4.65 6.43
N VAL A 845 -23.62 5.25 7.55
CA VAL A 845 -22.31 5.14 8.20
C VAL A 845 -22.52 4.88 9.68
N SER A 846 -21.82 3.90 10.26
CA SER A 846 -21.90 3.57 11.69
C SER A 846 -23.35 3.37 12.20
N HIS A 847 -24.22 2.75 11.39
CA HIS A 847 -25.66 2.54 11.64
C HIS A 847 -26.55 3.81 11.66
N SER A 848 -26.04 4.97 11.26
CA SER A 848 -26.81 6.21 11.09
C SER A 848 -26.87 6.60 9.61
N LYS A 849 -27.94 7.29 9.21
CA LYS A 849 -28.10 7.98 7.91
C LYS A 849 -27.92 9.49 8.01
N ARG A 850 -27.64 10.04 9.19
CA ARG A 850 -27.68 11.48 9.47
C ARG A 850 -26.36 12.16 9.09
N TRP A 851 -26.43 13.12 8.18
CA TRP A 851 -25.33 13.97 7.75
C TRP A 851 -25.59 15.42 8.14
N PHE A 852 -24.51 16.14 8.43
CA PHE A 852 -24.52 17.59 8.54
C PHE A 852 -24.13 18.19 7.19
N LYS A 853 -24.95 19.13 6.70
CA LYS A 853 -24.57 20.05 5.62
C LYS A 853 -23.86 21.23 6.26
N ILE A 854 -22.67 21.54 5.77
CA ILE A 854 -21.73 22.44 6.42
C ILE A 854 -21.20 23.49 5.43
N GLU A 855 -20.79 24.64 5.95
CA GLU A 855 -19.94 25.60 5.23
C GLU A 855 -18.52 25.47 5.79
N TYR A 856 -17.56 25.14 4.93
CA TYR A 856 -16.15 25.04 5.28
C TYR A 856 -15.30 25.72 4.21
N GLN A 857 -14.51 26.73 4.60
CA GLN A 857 -13.69 27.56 3.70
C GLN A 857 -14.48 28.23 2.55
N GLY A 858 -15.80 28.42 2.71
CA GLY A 858 -16.71 28.97 1.70
C GLY A 858 -17.43 27.90 0.87
N GLU A 859 -16.99 26.65 0.90
CA GLU A 859 -17.61 25.53 0.18
C GLU A 859 -18.76 24.91 0.98
N ILE A 860 -19.84 24.53 0.28
CA ILE A 860 -20.97 23.78 0.85
C ILE A 860 -20.65 22.28 0.75
N LEU A 861 -20.40 21.66 1.89
CA LEU A 861 -19.94 20.28 2.00
C LEU A 861 -20.81 19.47 2.97
N TYR A 862 -20.50 18.19 3.11
CA TYR A 862 -21.22 17.22 3.92
C TYR A 862 -20.24 16.40 4.77
N VAL A 863 -20.61 16.16 6.03
CA VAL A 863 -19.90 15.27 6.97
C VAL A 863 -20.91 14.44 7.75
N HIS A 864 -20.61 13.15 7.98
CA HIS A 864 -21.53 12.25 8.69
C HIS A 864 -21.56 12.52 10.21
N SER A 865 -22.72 12.40 10.85
CA SER A 865 -22.92 12.81 12.25
C SER A 865 -22.15 11.98 13.28
N SER A 866 -21.57 10.83 12.92
CA SER A 866 -20.67 10.07 13.81
C SER A 866 -19.23 10.59 13.82
N LEU A 867 -18.85 11.45 12.86
CA LEU A 867 -17.49 11.94 12.66
C LEU A 867 -17.33 13.41 13.07
N ALA A 868 -18.39 14.01 13.62
CA ALA A 868 -18.46 15.41 13.97
C ALA A 868 -19.48 15.68 15.10
N ASN A 869 -19.30 16.79 15.82
CA ASN A 869 -20.29 17.37 16.73
C ASN A 869 -20.84 18.66 16.09
N ALA A 870 -22.15 18.92 16.17
CA ALA A 870 -22.82 20.13 15.65
C ALA A 870 -23.24 21.15 16.73
N ASN A 871 -22.86 20.92 18.00
CA ASN A 871 -23.31 21.72 19.14
C ASN A 871 -22.25 22.74 19.61
N ILE A 872 -21.67 23.55 18.71
CA ILE A 872 -20.82 24.69 19.10
C ILE A 872 -21.29 25.99 18.45
N LYS A 873 -21.15 27.12 19.16
CA LYS A 873 -21.31 28.44 18.56
C LYS A 873 -19.98 28.89 17.95
N LEU A 874 -20.03 29.36 16.72
CA LEU A 874 -18.93 30.03 16.03
C LEU A 874 -19.19 31.52 15.94
N GLY A 875 -18.13 32.32 15.86
CA GLY A 875 -18.18 33.75 15.65
C GLY A 875 -17.21 34.16 14.54
N GLU A 876 -17.72 34.78 13.48
CA GLU A 876 -16.94 35.29 12.35
C GLU A 876 -16.76 36.81 12.49
N THR A 877 -15.53 37.28 12.31
CA THR A 877 -15.20 38.70 12.47
C THR A 877 -15.63 39.53 11.25
N THR A 878 -16.48 40.55 11.46
CA THR A 878 -17.03 41.36 10.36
C THR A 878 -16.09 42.49 9.91
N ALA A 879 -15.07 42.80 10.71
CA ALA A 879 -14.00 43.76 10.45
C ALA A 879 -12.67 43.25 11.02
N ARG A 880 -11.57 44.00 10.85
CA ARG A 880 -10.31 43.77 11.58
C ARG A 880 -10.50 44.16 13.05
N VAL A 881 -10.23 43.25 13.99
CA VAL A 881 -10.60 43.40 15.42
C VAL A 881 -9.45 43.04 16.37
N ASN A 882 -9.50 43.60 17.58
CA ASN A 882 -8.60 43.25 18.67
C ASN A 882 -9.23 42.19 19.58
N VAL A 883 -8.53 41.08 19.77
CA VAL A 883 -8.83 40.07 20.80
C VAL A 883 -8.22 40.53 22.12
N ARG A 884 -9.04 40.61 23.17
CA ARG A 884 -8.64 41.24 24.45
C ARG A 884 -8.68 40.30 25.65
N SER A 885 -7.97 40.66 26.70
CA SER A 885 -7.96 39.91 27.98
C SER A 885 -9.26 40.00 28.78
N GLY A 886 -10.10 41.01 28.52
CA GLY A 886 -11.36 41.24 29.22
C GLY A 886 -12.39 42.02 28.40
N GLN A 887 -13.56 42.25 29.00
CA GLN A 887 -14.76 42.79 28.34
C GLN A 887 -14.76 44.32 28.25
N GLY A 888 -13.90 44.90 27.41
CA GLY A 888 -13.85 46.35 27.22
C GLY A 888 -12.67 46.82 26.36
N THR A 889 -12.77 48.04 25.83
CA THR A 889 -11.73 48.64 24.96
C THR A 889 -10.45 49.06 25.70
N SER A 890 -10.49 49.14 27.02
CA SER A 890 -9.34 49.38 27.91
C SER A 890 -8.52 48.12 28.21
N TYR A 891 -9.07 46.92 28.00
CA TYR A 891 -8.36 45.67 28.30
C TYR A 891 -7.24 45.41 27.28
N HIS A 892 -6.16 44.81 27.79
CA HIS A 892 -4.97 44.42 27.01
C HIS A 892 -5.31 43.62 25.75
N ILE A 893 -4.57 43.87 24.66
CA ILE A 893 -4.77 43.25 23.35
C ILE A 893 -3.77 42.09 23.23
N TYR A 894 -4.27 40.85 23.14
CA TYR A 894 -3.44 39.66 22.89
C TYR A 894 -3.00 39.56 21.43
N GLU A 895 -3.91 39.89 20.50
CA GLU A 895 -3.69 39.86 19.06
C GLU A 895 -4.72 40.75 18.33
N THR A 896 -4.36 41.21 17.13
CA THR A 896 -5.29 41.82 16.17
C THR A 896 -5.50 40.84 15.03
N VAL A 897 -6.74 40.50 14.71
CA VAL A 897 -7.08 39.58 13.61
C VAL A 897 -7.88 40.28 12.53
N ASP A 898 -7.75 39.81 11.29
CA ASP A 898 -8.42 40.37 10.13
C ASP A 898 -9.84 39.84 9.93
N LYS A 899 -10.63 40.58 9.15
CA LYS A 899 -12.01 40.24 8.78
C LYS A 899 -12.09 38.83 8.20
N GLY A 900 -13.13 38.07 8.58
CA GLY A 900 -13.35 36.69 8.17
C GLY A 900 -12.67 35.66 9.08
N THR A 901 -11.87 36.08 10.07
CA THR A 901 -11.36 35.17 11.12
C THR A 901 -12.54 34.58 11.90
N VAL A 902 -12.61 33.26 11.98
CA VAL A 902 -13.62 32.49 12.74
C VAL A 902 -13.04 32.00 14.07
N PHE A 903 -13.81 32.17 15.14
CA PHE A 903 -13.51 31.65 16.48
C PHE A 903 -14.61 30.70 16.97
N THR A 904 -14.26 29.73 17.81
CA THR A 904 -15.25 29.07 18.67
C THR A 904 -15.60 29.99 19.84
N VAL A 905 -16.89 30.26 20.03
CA VAL A 905 -17.39 31.12 21.12
C VAL A 905 -17.70 30.25 22.33
N SER A 906 -16.95 30.45 23.41
CA SER A 906 -17.09 29.71 24.68
C SER A 906 -18.09 30.35 25.64
N SER A 907 -18.46 31.62 25.43
CA SER A 907 -19.58 32.25 26.14
C SER A 907 -20.11 33.46 25.35
N VAL A 908 -21.44 33.49 25.13
CA VAL A 908 -22.13 34.61 24.48
C VAL A 908 -22.57 35.62 25.55
N GLY A 909 -21.72 36.61 25.84
CA GLY A 909 -22.08 37.74 26.70
C GLY A 909 -22.70 38.90 25.91
N ASN A 910 -23.53 39.73 26.56
CA ASN A 910 -24.36 40.75 25.91
C ASN A 910 -23.57 41.75 25.03
N ASN A 911 -22.43 42.23 25.50
CA ASN A 911 -21.59 43.24 24.82
C ASN A 911 -20.27 42.68 24.27
N TRP A 912 -19.77 41.60 24.87
CA TRP A 912 -18.51 40.94 24.53
C TRP A 912 -18.71 39.44 24.58
N HIS A 913 -18.22 38.74 23.57
CA HIS A 913 -18.26 37.28 23.48
C HIS A 913 -16.89 36.73 23.87
N LYS A 914 -16.87 35.70 24.72
CA LYS A 914 -15.63 34.99 25.08
C LYS A 914 -15.31 33.99 23.97
N VAL A 915 -14.14 34.11 23.38
CA VAL A 915 -13.64 33.25 22.30
C VAL A 915 -12.56 32.31 22.81
N LYS A 916 -12.56 31.07 22.31
CA LYS A 916 -11.44 30.14 22.46
C LYS A 916 -10.37 30.49 21.42
N LEU A 917 -9.12 30.50 21.84
CA LEU A 917 -7.97 30.81 21.00
C LEU A 917 -7.21 29.52 20.64
N THR A 918 -6.59 29.51 19.45
CA THR A 918 -5.67 28.44 19.04
C THR A 918 -4.32 28.64 19.72
N TYR A 919 -3.61 27.54 20.03
CA TYR A 919 -2.27 27.63 20.63
C TYR A 919 -1.29 28.28 19.66
N LYS A 920 -0.95 29.54 19.95
CA LYS A 920 0.01 30.40 19.23
C LYS A 920 0.49 31.49 20.20
N TRP A 921 1.72 31.99 19.98
CA TRP A 921 2.27 33.14 20.71
C TRP A 921 1.37 34.38 20.62
N ARG A 922 1.29 35.13 21.72
CA ARG A 922 0.39 36.27 21.92
C ARG A 922 1.09 37.40 22.67
N ASN A 923 0.71 38.64 22.41
CA ASN A 923 1.24 39.81 23.10
C ASN A 923 0.98 39.70 24.62
N ALA A 924 2.04 39.62 25.40
CA ALA A 924 2.02 39.45 26.86
C ALA A 924 1.43 40.69 27.56
N THR A 925 0.78 40.51 28.72
CA THR A 925 0.38 41.66 29.53
C THR A 925 1.61 42.34 30.17
N SER A 926 1.46 43.60 30.57
CA SER A 926 2.49 44.31 31.33
C SER A 926 2.77 43.66 32.70
N ALA A 927 1.77 43.04 33.33
CA ALA A 927 1.96 42.30 34.59
C ALA A 927 2.80 41.03 34.38
N ASP A 928 2.48 40.24 33.34
CA ASP A 928 3.24 39.02 33.02
C ASP A 928 4.67 39.36 32.60
N THR A 929 4.85 40.41 31.79
CA THR A 929 6.17 40.92 31.38
C THR A 929 6.97 41.39 32.60
N LYS A 930 6.35 42.13 33.54
CA LYS A 930 7.01 42.60 34.76
C LYS A 930 7.53 41.46 35.63
N LYS A 931 6.77 40.37 35.74
CA LYS A 931 7.15 39.18 36.52
C LYS A 931 8.50 38.62 36.07
N TYR A 932 8.69 38.41 34.77
CA TYR A 932 9.94 37.87 34.22
C TYR A 932 11.05 38.93 34.06
N LEU A 933 10.71 40.21 34.07
CA LEU A 933 11.66 41.32 34.01
C LEU A 933 12.25 41.70 35.38
N ASP A 934 11.57 41.48 36.51
CA ASP A 934 12.07 41.89 37.83
C ASP A 934 13.09 40.89 38.41
N PRO A 935 14.41 41.18 38.40
CA PRO A 935 15.45 40.21 38.75
C PRO A 935 15.42 39.83 40.25
N ARG A 936 14.85 40.70 41.09
CA ARG A 936 14.66 40.47 42.52
C ARG A 936 13.67 39.34 42.81
N SER A 937 12.87 38.94 41.81
CA SER A 937 11.98 37.78 41.90
C SER A 937 12.72 36.43 41.78
N TYR A 938 14.02 36.45 41.45
CA TYR A 938 14.76 35.27 41.00
C TYR A 938 16.16 35.12 41.61
N VAL A 939 16.73 36.16 42.23
CA VAL A 939 18.11 36.11 42.78
C VAL A 939 18.26 35.06 43.90
N ASP A 940 17.27 34.95 44.78
CA ASP A 940 17.24 33.97 45.88
C ASP A 940 16.53 32.65 45.49
N ASP A 941 16.04 32.52 44.26
CA ASP A 941 15.40 31.30 43.76
C ASP A 941 16.48 30.28 43.38
N VAL A 942 16.48 29.14 44.08
CA VAL A 942 17.42 28.02 43.91
C VAL A 942 17.60 27.56 42.46
N ASN A 943 16.57 27.73 41.62
CA ASN A 943 16.60 27.41 40.20
C ASN A 943 16.91 28.69 39.40
N GLN A 944 16.16 29.77 39.62
CA GLN A 944 16.14 30.92 38.71
C GLN A 944 17.33 31.87 38.87
N LYS A 945 18.14 31.73 39.93
CA LYS A 945 19.44 32.42 40.04
C LYS A 945 20.36 32.13 38.84
N TYR A 946 20.22 30.96 38.21
CA TYR A 946 20.98 30.60 37.00
C TYR A 946 20.63 31.43 35.75
N GLN A 947 19.59 32.28 35.76
CA GLN A 947 19.42 33.31 34.72
C GLN A 947 20.53 34.37 34.72
N PHE A 948 21.17 34.56 35.88
CA PHE A 948 22.24 35.55 36.13
C PHE A 948 23.64 34.96 36.01
N LEU A 949 23.78 33.66 35.71
CA LEU A 949 25.09 33.04 35.57
C LEU A 949 25.88 33.71 34.42
N ASP A 950 27.14 34.06 34.68
CA ASP A 950 28.02 34.72 33.74
C ASP A 950 28.63 33.71 32.75
N LEU A 951 28.06 33.70 31.55
CA LEU A 951 28.33 32.78 30.46
C LEU A 951 29.71 33.01 29.80
N ARG A 952 30.51 34.00 30.24
CA ARG A 952 31.90 34.18 29.82
C ARG A 952 32.85 33.15 30.45
N TYR A 953 32.47 32.56 31.58
CA TYR A 953 33.35 31.64 32.31
C TYR A 953 33.13 30.18 31.89
N PHE A 954 34.11 29.65 31.17
CA PHE A 954 34.28 28.22 30.93
C PHE A 954 34.50 27.49 32.26
N THR A 955 33.63 26.53 32.61
CA THR A 955 33.65 25.84 33.91
C THR A 955 34.55 24.61 33.95
N GLY A 956 35.12 24.19 32.81
CA GLY A 956 36.07 23.09 32.72
C GLY A 956 35.44 21.69 32.72
N ALA A 957 34.11 21.56 32.66
CA ALA A 957 33.37 20.32 32.81
C ALA A 957 33.93 19.16 31.94
N PRO A 958 34.06 17.92 32.47
CA PRO A 958 34.53 16.79 31.68
C PRO A 958 33.65 16.50 30.45
N ALA A 959 34.26 16.16 29.33
CA ALA A 959 33.53 15.77 28.11
C ALA A 959 32.52 14.63 28.39
N SER A 960 32.94 13.64 29.19
CA SER A 960 32.12 12.52 29.63
C SER A 960 30.99 12.88 30.63
N GLU A 961 30.95 14.10 31.14
CA GLU A 961 29.80 14.64 31.87
C GLU A 961 28.82 15.31 30.90
N LEU A 962 29.32 16.10 29.95
CA LEU A 962 28.52 16.69 28.88
C LEU A 962 27.84 15.60 28.01
N ASP A 963 28.53 14.50 27.73
CA ASP A 963 27.96 13.35 27.00
C ASP A 963 26.76 12.70 27.70
N LYS A 964 26.70 12.70 29.05
CA LYS A 964 25.55 12.18 29.82
C LYS A 964 24.30 13.04 29.67
N LEU A 965 24.46 14.31 29.28
CA LEU A 965 23.35 15.23 29.00
C LEU A 965 22.79 14.99 27.59
N LEU A 966 23.72 14.72 26.68
CA LEU A 966 23.52 14.47 25.26
C LEU A 966 22.98 13.05 24.97
N GLU A 967 22.79 12.19 25.98
CA GLU A 967 22.12 10.88 25.83
C GLU A 967 20.73 11.04 25.17
N GLY A 968 20.48 10.28 24.11
CA GLY A 968 19.28 10.37 23.28
C GLY A 968 19.06 11.71 22.59
N ALA A 969 20.07 12.58 22.47
CA ALA A 969 19.97 13.90 21.83
C ALA A 969 20.27 13.90 20.32
N GLY A 970 19.99 12.79 19.64
CA GLY A 970 19.98 12.73 18.18
C GLY A 970 21.38 12.96 17.61
N LYS A 971 21.54 13.97 16.74
CA LYS A 971 22.87 14.28 16.15
C LYS A 971 23.87 14.90 17.13
N LEU A 972 23.43 15.32 18.31
CA LEU A 972 24.31 15.86 19.35
C LEU A 972 24.82 14.78 20.33
N GLU A 973 24.33 13.55 20.24
CA GLU A 973 24.72 12.45 21.14
C GLU A 973 26.21 12.06 20.94
N GLY A 974 26.97 11.95 22.04
CA GLY A 974 28.41 11.66 22.00
C GLY A 974 29.30 12.83 21.55
N LYS A 975 28.82 14.08 21.64
CA LYS A 975 29.55 15.29 21.20
C LYS A 975 30.07 16.18 22.34
N GLY A 976 30.08 15.70 23.58
CA GLY A 976 30.54 16.46 24.75
C GLY A 976 31.96 17.01 24.60
N ALA A 977 32.87 16.26 23.98
CA ALA A 977 34.23 16.73 23.67
C ALA A 977 34.24 17.92 22.67
N VAL A 978 33.38 17.86 21.65
CA VAL A 978 33.25 18.91 20.62
C VAL A 978 32.62 20.17 21.21
N PHE A 979 31.59 20.04 22.03
CA PHE A 979 31.00 21.15 22.78
C PHE A 979 31.99 21.82 23.73
N ARG A 980 32.79 21.04 24.46
CA ARG A 980 33.84 21.55 25.36
C ARG A 980 34.88 22.37 24.59
N GLU A 981 35.34 21.88 23.44
CA GLU A 981 36.31 22.57 22.60
C GLU A 981 35.71 23.82 21.93
N ALA A 982 34.48 23.74 21.41
CA ALA A 982 33.76 24.88 20.83
C ALA A 982 33.57 26.02 21.85
N ALA A 983 33.19 25.69 23.08
CA ALA A 983 33.05 26.64 24.17
C ALA A 983 34.40 27.27 24.59
N ARG A 984 35.46 26.46 24.66
CA ARG A 984 36.83 26.93 24.91
C ARG A 984 37.31 27.90 23.82
N LEU A 985 37.08 27.58 22.55
CA LEU A 985 37.44 28.40 21.39
C LEU A 985 36.66 29.72 21.33
N ALA A 986 35.37 29.71 21.71
CA ALA A 986 34.52 30.90 21.75
C ALA A 986 34.68 31.71 23.06
N ASN A 987 35.45 31.21 24.04
CA ASN A 987 35.56 31.75 25.40
C ASN A 987 34.20 31.94 26.09
N ILE A 988 33.40 30.88 26.13
CA ILE A 988 32.06 30.86 26.75
C ILE A 988 31.87 29.60 27.61
N ASN A 989 30.79 29.59 28.39
CA ASN A 989 30.42 28.44 29.21
C ASN A 989 29.89 27.24 28.37
N GLU A 990 30.48 26.08 28.59
CA GLU A 990 30.23 24.83 27.88
C GLU A 990 28.92 24.12 28.27
N ILE A 991 28.51 24.24 29.54
CA ILE A 991 27.27 23.67 30.07
C ILE A 991 26.05 24.42 29.52
N TYR A 992 26.14 25.75 29.46
CA TYR A 992 25.20 26.59 28.72
C TYR A 992 25.12 26.18 27.24
N LEU A 993 26.27 26.08 26.55
CA LEU A 993 26.32 25.80 25.12
C LEU A 993 25.64 24.47 24.75
N VAL A 994 25.92 23.40 25.51
CA VAL A 994 25.28 22.07 25.35
C VAL A 994 23.76 22.17 25.51
N SER A 995 23.32 22.77 26.62
CA SER A 995 21.90 22.84 26.99
C SER A 995 21.09 23.72 26.03
N HIS A 996 21.68 24.83 25.58
CA HIS A 996 21.12 25.75 24.60
C HIS A 996 20.93 25.05 23.24
N ALA A 997 21.98 24.38 22.73
CA ALA A 997 21.88 23.56 21.53
C ALA A 997 20.81 22.47 21.64
N MET A 998 20.71 21.80 22.79
CA MET A 998 19.70 20.77 23.03
C MET A 998 18.26 21.31 23.01
N LEU A 999 18.02 22.55 23.44
CA LEU A 999 16.67 23.13 23.43
C LEU A 999 16.27 23.59 22.02
N GLU A 1000 17.09 24.43 21.39
CA GLU A 1000 16.81 25.03 20.06
C GLU A 1000 16.60 23.96 18.96
N THR A 1001 17.09 22.74 19.18
CA THR A 1001 17.04 21.61 18.22
C THR A 1001 16.03 20.51 18.57
N GLY A 1002 15.27 20.66 19.67
CA GLY A 1002 14.37 19.60 20.16
C GLY A 1002 15.12 18.31 20.53
N ARG A 1003 16.28 18.44 21.18
CA ARG A 1003 17.28 17.37 21.42
C ARG A 1003 17.82 16.75 20.13
N GLY A 1004 18.36 17.60 19.24
CA GLY A 1004 19.08 17.22 18.01
C GLY A 1004 18.24 16.49 16.97
N LYS A 1005 16.94 16.83 16.90
CA LYS A 1005 15.90 16.14 16.10
C LYS A 1005 15.03 17.06 15.26
N SER A 1006 15.21 18.38 15.34
CA SER A 1006 14.61 19.33 14.40
C SER A 1006 15.15 19.11 12.98
N PRO A 1007 14.41 19.45 11.91
CA PRO A 1007 14.89 19.32 10.53
C PRO A 1007 16.13 20.16 10.20
N LEU A 1008 16.45 21.20 10.98
CA LEU A 1008 17.70 21.97 10.86
C LEU A 1008 18.91 21.26 11.47
N SER A 1009 18.68 20.22 12.29
CA SER A 1009 19.69 19.59 13.15
C SER A 1009 19.86 18.08 12.93
N ASP A 1010 18.87 17.41 12.36
CA ASP A 1010 18.92 15.97 12.10
C ASP A 1010 19.78 15.59 10.87
N GLY A 1011 20.15 16.57 10.05
CA GLY A 1011 20.90 16.41 8.80
C GLY A 1011 20.06 15.90 7.63
N SER A 1012 18.73 15.94 7.74
CA SER A 1012 17.79 15.61 6.65
C SER A 1012 17.88 16.57 5.47
N ILE A 1013 18.17 17.84 5.75
CA ILE A 1013 18.36 18.88 4.73
C ILE A 1013 19.71 18.68 4.02
N LYS A 1014 19.69 18.78 2.69
CA LYS A 1014 20.83 18.53 1.82
C LYS A 1014 21.13 19.74 0.93
N HIS A 1015 22.42 20.05 0.75
CA HIS A 1015 22.92 20.99 -0.24
C HIS A 1015 24.10 20.36 -0.99
N ASN A 1016 24.02 20.28 -2.32
CA ASN A 1016 25.01 19.62 -3.18
C ASN A 1016 25.45 18.23 -2.67
N GLY A 1017 24.49 17.43 -2.22
CA GLY A 1017 24.69 16.08 -1.66
C GLY A 1017 25.14 16.01 -0.19
N LYS A 1018 25.77 17.07 0.33
CA LYS A 1018 26.15 17.17 1.76
C LYS A 1018 24.93 17.42 2.64
N SER A 1019 24.96 16.97 3.89
CA SER A 1019 24.02 17.45 4.91
C SER A 1019 24.36 18.87 5.34
N VAL A 1020 23.36 19.60 5.82
CA VAL A 1020 23.51 20.93 6.43
C VAL A 1020 23.00 20.85 7.87
N TYR A 1021 23.69 21.51 8.80
CA TYR A 1021 23.38 21.49 10.23
C TYR A 1021 23.34 22.90 10.82
N ASN A 1022 22.36 23.18 11.67
CA ASN A 1022 22.24 24.41 12.45
C ASN A 1022 21.67 24.06 13.82
N PHE A 1023 22.49 24.19 14.87
CA PHE A 1023 22.13 23.74 16.23
C PHE A 1023 21.65 24.84 17.18
N PHE A 1024 21.55 26.09 16.72
CA PHE A 1024 21.26 27.25 17.58
C PHE A 1024 20.22 28.21 16.99
N GLY A 1025 19.54 27.81 15.91
CA GLY A 1025 18.53 28.63 15.23
C GLY A 1025 19.12 29.85 14.49
N ILE A 1026 20.42 29.87 14.21
CA ILE A 1026 21.12 31.06 13.71
C ILE A 1026 20.61 31.39 12.29
N GLY A 1027 19.99 32.57 12.12
CA GLY A 1027 19.35 33.00 10.88
C GLY A 1027 17.91 32.51 10.67
N ALA A 1028 17.33 31.75 11.60
CA ALA A 1028 15.97 31.22 11.49
C ALA A 1028 14.90 32.26 11.90
N ASN A 1029 14.45 33.10 10.96
CA ASN A 1029 13.40 34.10 11.19
C ASN A 1029 11.98 33.49 11.15
N ASP A 1030 11.03 34.00 11.93
CA ASP A 1030 9.63 33.54 12.08
C ASP A 1030 8.90 33.09 10.79
N HIS A 1031 9.18 33.75 9.66
CA HIS A 1031 8.49 33.54 8.38
C HIS A 1031 9.25 32.64 7.38
N CYS A 1032 10.47 32.22 7.72
CA CYS A 1032 11.35 31.39 6.87
C CYS A 1032 12.31 30.53 7.71
N ALA A 1033 11.90 30.10 8.91
CA ALA A 1033 12.82 29.58 9.93
C ALA A 1033 13.71 28.43 9.43
N LYS A 1034 13.13 27.50 8.67
CA LYS A 1034 13.87 26.37 8.07
C LYS A 1034 14.73 26.82 6.90
N GLU A 1035 14.19 27.66 6.01
CA GLU A 1035 14.81 28.08 4.76
C GLU A 1035 15.99 29.03 5.01
N CYS A 1036 15.77 30.08 5.79
CA CYS A 1036 16.78 31.06 6.20
C CYS A 1036 17.83 30.45 7.15
N GLY A 1037 17.42 29.58 8.09
CA GLY A 1037 18.34 28.84 8.95
C GLY A 1037 19.21 27.82 8.20
N THR A 1038 18.71 27.25 7.11
CA THR A 1038 19.47 26.40 6.17
C THR A 1038 20.44 27.25 5.36
N GLN A 1039 19.96 28.34 4.76
CA GLN A 1039 20.77 29.23 3.92
C GLN A 1039 21.98 29.77 4.71
N ARG A 1040 21.76 30.22 5.95
CA ARG A 1040 22.85 30.70 6.81
C ARG A 1040 23.86 29.60 7.14
N ALA A 1041 23.41 28.37 7.40
CA ALA A 1041 24.29 27.24 7.65
C ALA A 1041 25.10 26.81 6.41
N ILE A 1042 24.59 27.03 5.20
CA ILE A 1042 25.35 26.84 3.95
C ILE A 1042 26.42 27.93 3.79
N GLU A 1043 26.09 29.19 4.09
CA GLU A 1043 27.01 30.33 4.03
C GLU A 1043 28.17 30.21 5.01
N GLU A 1044 27.90 29.73 6.23
CA GLU A 1044 28.91 29.47 7.28
C GLU A 1044 29.63 28.11 7.11
N GLY A 1045 29.28 27.33 6.08
CA GLY A 1045 29.95 26.07 5.74
C GLY A 1045 29.66 24.87 6.66
N TRP A 1046 28.55 24.89 7.40
CA TRP A 1046 28.17 23.91 8.43
C TRP A 1046 27.67 22.57 7.85
N PHE A 1047 28.57 21.84 7.19
CA PHE A 1047 28.28 20.57 6.50
C PHE A 1047 28.51 19.32 7.36
N THR A 1048 29.13 19.44 8.54
CA THR A 1048 29.18 18.39 9.56
C THR A 1048 28.55 18.85 10.87
N VAL A 1049 28.35 17.90 11.79
CA VAL A 1049 27.89 18.18 13.16
C VAL A 1049 28.88 19.08 13.90
N ASP A 1050 30.18 18.91 13.66
CA ASP A 1050 31.20 19.52 14.50
C ASP A 1050 31.48 20.96 14.07
N ASP A 1051 31.45 21.24 12.76
CA ASP A 1051 31.48 22.60 12.20
C ASP A 1051 30.34 23.46 12.78
N ALA A 1052 29.12 22.90 12.83
CA ALA A 1052 27.92 23.60 13.29
C ALA A 1052 27.90 23.86 14.80
N ILE A 1053 28.53 22.99 15.60
CA ILE A 1053 28.72 23.21 17.04
C ILE A 1053 29.75 24.33 17.26
N ILE A 1054 30.88 24.30 16.55
CA ILE A 1054 31.98 25.27 16.69
C ILE A 1054 31.56 26.66 16.19
N GLY A 1055 31.04 26.77 14.97
CA GLY A 1055 30.60 28.06 14.42
C GLY A 1055 29.41 28.66 15.17
N GLY A 1056 28.51 27.82 15.67
CA GLY A 1056 27.41 28.25 16.53
C GLY A 1056 27.87 28.80 17.90
N ALA A 1057 28.89 28.18 18.51
CA ALA A 1057 29.52 28.68 19.73
C ALA A 1057 30.20 30.04 19.50
N GLN A 1058 30.97 30.18 18.40
CA GLN A 1058 31.60 31.44 18.02
C GLN A 1058 30.57 32.56 17.81
N PHE A 1059 29.45 32.27 17.13
CA PHE A 1059 28.35 33.22 16.98
C PHE A 1059 27.73 33.62 18.33
N ALA A 1060 27.48 32.68 19.24
CA ALA A 1060 26.93 32.98 20.57
C ALA A 1060 27.88 33.86 21.41
N GLY A 1061 29.18 33.56 21.36
CA GLY A 1061 30.24 34.37 21.96
C GLY A 1061 30.29 35.78 21.38
N GLU A 1062 30.63 35.91 20.10
CA GLU A 1062 30.83 37.20 19.43
C GLU A 1062 29.60 38.09 19.41
N LYS A 1063 28.40 37.52 19.20
CA LYS A 1063 27.20 38.31 18.93
C LYS A 1063 26.39 38.62 20.18
N TYR A 1064 26.56 37.90 21.30
CA TYR A 1064 25.82 38.18 22.54
C TYR A 1064 26.74 38.29 23.75
N ILE A 1065 27.47 37.23 24.09
CA ILE A 1065 28.16 37.14 25.39
C ILE A 1065 29.28 38.18 25.51
N HIS A 1066 30.05 38.43 24.45
CA HIS A 1066 31.16 39.39 24.45
C HIS A 1066 30.75 40.84 24.19
N VAL A 1067 29.45 41.12 24.01
CA VAL A 1067 28.87 42.47 23.80
C VAL A 1067 27.97 42.91 24.96
N GLY A 1068 28.21 42.39 26.17
CA GLY A 1068 27.48 42.76 27.40
C GLY A 1068 26.20 41.96 27.66
N GLN A 1069 25.88 40.99 26.81
CA GLN A 1069 24.77 40.05 27.01
C GLN A 1069 25.31 38.70 27.50
N HIS A 1070 26.17 38.74 28.52
CA HIS A 1070 26.87 37.61 29.13
C HIS A 1070 26.04 36.83 30.16
N THR A 1071 24.77 37.15 30.39
CA THR A 1071 23.84 36.34 31.20
C THR A 1071 22.57 36.07 30.40
N LEU A 1072 21.84 34.99 30.69
CA LEU A 1072 20.58 34.68 30.00
C LEU A 1072 19.53 35.79 30.20
N TYR A 1073 19.55 36.42 31.37
CA TYR A 1073 18.75 37.61 31.64
C TYR A 1073 19.13 38.76 30.68
N ASN A 1074 20.42 39.07 30.50
CA ASN A 1074 20.88 40.13 29.60
C ASN A 1074 20.61 39.77 28.12
N MET A 1075 20.74 38.49 27.73
CA MET A 1075 20.35 37.98 26.41
C MET A 1075 18.86 38.18 26.12
N ARG A 1076 17.98 37.95 27.11
CA ARG A 1076 16.54 38.17 26.95
C ARG A 1076 16.16 39.66 26.96
N TRP A 1077 16.60 40.42 27.96
CA TRP A 1077 16.03 41.74 28.24
C TRP A 1077 16.85 42.91 27.68
N ASN A 1078 18.16 42.72 27.56
CA ASN A 1078 19.15 43.72 27.16
C ASN A 1078 19.03 45.08 27.92
N PRO A 1079 19.30 45.12 29.23
CA PRO A 1079 19.12 46.34 30.03
C PRO A 1079 20.06 47.47 29.62
N LEU A 1080 21.27 47.14 29.16
CA LEU A 1080 22.23 48.09 28.61
C LEU A 1080 21.65 48.85 27.41
N ASN A 1081 21.01 48.17 26.45
CA ASN A 1081 20.34 48.82 25.32
C ASN A 1081 19.14 49.69 25.75
N MET A 1082 18.39 49.25 26.77
CA MET A 1082 17.29 50.04 27.35
C MET A 1082 17.78 51.31 28.04
N GLU A 1083 18.95 51.28 28.66
CA GLU A 1083 19.61 52.43 29.28
C GLU A 1083 20.19 53.37 28.22
N GLU A 1084 21.13 52.90 27.39
CA GLU A 1084 21.86 53.70 26.41
C GLU A 1084 20.95 54.33 25.35
N ARG A 1085 19.96 53.57 24.86
CA ARG A 1085 19.20 53.91 23.64
C ARG A 1085 17.71 54.11 23.91
N GLY A 1086 17.22 53.79 25.10
CA GLY A 1086 15.78 53.87 25.44
C GLY A 1086 14.91 52.87 24.69
N LYS A 1087 15.50 51.76 24.20
CA LYS A 1087 14.87 50.76 23.34
C LYS A 1087 15.07 49.33 23.84
N ALA A 1088 14.24 48.42 23.36
CA ALA A 1088 14.38 46.98 23.54
C ALA A 1088 14.83 46.34 22.21
N GLU A 1089 16.03 46.69 21.73
CA GLU A 1089 16.65 46.09 20.54
C GLU A 1089 17.60 44.96 20.94
N HIS A 1090 17.94 44.10 19.97
CA HIS A 1090 18.97 43.05 20.12
C HIS A 1090 18.72 42.09 21.31
N GLN A 1091 17.52 41.49 21.33
CA GLN A 1091 17.09 40.47 22.29
C GLN A 1091 17.10 39.10 21.62
N TYR A 1092 17.47 38.04 22.35
CA TYR A 1092 17.54 36.68 21.78
C TYR A 1092 16.17 36.09 21.43
N ALA A 1093 15.10 36.44 22.16
CA ALA A 1093 13.77 35.87 21.98
C ALA A 1093 12.64 36.84 22.35
N THR A 1094 11.47 36.65 21.73
CA THR A 1094 10.23 37.40 22.02
C THR A 1094 9.51 36.91 23.28
N ASP A 1095 9.59 35.61 23.61
CA ASP A 1095 8.94 35.01 24.78
C ASP A 1095 9.44 35.62 26.09
N ILE A 1096 8.55 36.23 26.88
CA ILE A 1096 8.86 36.74 28.23
C ILE A 1096 9.47 35.66 29.13
N GLY A 1097 9.08 34.40 28.92
CA GLY A 1097 9.50 33.25 29.71
C GLY A 1097 10.78 32.60 29.22
N TRP A 1098 11.44 33.06 28.15
CA TRP A 1098 12.59 32.36 27.54
C TRP A 1098 13.67 32.03 28.58
N ALA A 1099 14.26 33.03 29.25
CA ALA A 1099 15.32 32.82 30.24
C ALA A 1099 14.87 31.95 31.43
N TYR A 1100 13.59 31.98 31.79
CA TYR A 1100 13.02 31.13 32.85
C TYR A 1100 12.82 29.67 32.43
N LYS A 1101 12.36 29.44 31.18
CA LYS A 1101 12.17 28.10 30.59
C LYS A 1101 13.51 27.42 30.33
N GLN A 1102 14.49 28.21 29.89
CA GLN A 1102 15.90 27.84 29.72
C GLN A 1102 16.50 27.22 31.01
N VAL A 1103 16.33 27.88 32.17
CA VAL A 1103 16.98 27.52 33.45
C VAL A 1103 16.92 26.04 33.84
N TYR A 1104 15.75 25.40 33.64
CA TYR A 1104 15.47 24.04 34.11
C TYR A 1104 16.48 23.00 33.60
N ASN A 1105 17.09 23.25 32.44
CA ASN A 1105 18.06 22.34 31.84
C ASN A 1105 19.48 22.53 32.38
N TYR A 1106 19.90 23.75 32.79
CA TYR A 1106 21.28 23.98 33.29
C TYR A 1106 21.45 23.66 34.77
N GLN A 1107 20.47 24.05 35.60
CA GLN A 1107 20.52 23.85 37.06
C GLN A 1107 20.91 22.40 37.41
N ARG A 1108 20.23 21.43 36.79
CA ARG A 1108 20.40 19.98 37.00
C ARG A 1108 21.75 19.42 36.52
N ILE A 1109 22.62 20.28 35.98
CA ILE A 1109 24.00 20.00 35.56
C ILE A 1109 24.93 20.57 36.63
N TYR A 1110 24.80 21.87 36.93
CA TYR A 1110 25.61 22.53 37.96
C TYR A 1110 25.41 21.92 39.36
N GLU A 1111 24.19 21.50 39.71
CA GLU A 1111 23.89 20.78 40.97
C GLU A 1111 24.59 19.41 41.12
N LYS A 1112 25.22 18.88 40.07
CA LYS A 1112 25.87 17.55 40.09
C LYS A 1112 27.40 17.61 40.12
N GLY A 1113 27.99 18.76 39.83
CA GLY A 1113 29.44 18.93 39.79
C GLY A 1113 29.91 20.03 40.76
N ASN A 1114 31.19 19.97 41.14
CA ASN A 1114 31.79 20.87 42.12
C ASN A 1114 32.33 22.13 41.43
N TYR A 1115 31.46 22.89 40.77
CA TYR A 1115 31.83 24.04 39.92
C TYR A 1115 31.95 25.35 40.72
N ASN A 1116 32.87 26.22 40.30
CA ASN A 1116 32.88 27.63 40.73
C ASN A 1116 31.93 28.44 39.85
N LEU A 1117 30.90 29.05 40.44
CA LEU A 1117 29.83 29.76 39.74
C LEU A 1117 29.92 31.26 40.01
N ILE A 1118 29.93 32.06 38.94
CA ILE A 1118 29.88 33.53 38.99
C ILE A 1118 28.53 33.99 38.45
N PHE A 1119 27.80 34.76 39.24
CA PHE A 1119 26.51 35.36 38.87
C PHE A 1119 26.67 36.88 38.77
N ASP A 1120 26.06 37.50 37.77
CA ASP A 1120 25.93 38.96 37.63
C ASP A 1120 24.45 39.36 37.68
N VAL A 1121 24.02 39.87 38.83
CA VAL A 1121 22.63 40.21 39.11
C VAL A 1121 22.37 41.67 38.70
N PRO A 1122 21.48 41.94 37.73
CA PRO A 1122 21.21 43.29 37.27
C PRO A 1122 20.36 44.06 38.30
N VAL A 1123 20.74 45.30 38.59
CA VAL A 1123 20.08 46.18 39.56
C VAL A 1123 19.50 47.39 38.84
N TYR A 1124 18.19 47.61 39.00
CA TYR A 1124 17.48 48.79 38.51
C TYR A 1124 17.28 49.81 39.64
N LYS A 1125 17.21 51.10 39.28
CA LYS A 1125 16.93 52.21 40.21
C LYS A 1125 15.45 52.34 40.60
#